data_AF-A0A8J5UDY1-F1
#
_entry.id   AF-A0A8J5UDY1-F1
#
_cell.length_a   1.000
_cell.length_b   1.000
_cell.length_c   1.000
_cell.angle_alpha   90.00
_cell.angle_beta   90.00
_cell.angle_gamma   90.00
#
_symmetry.space_group_name_H-M   'P 1'
#
loop_
_entity.id
_entity.type
_entity.pdbx_description
1 polymer ?
#
loop_
_entity_poly.entity_id
_entity_poly.type
_entity_poly.pdbx_seq_one_letter_code
_entity_poly.pdbx_strand_id
1 'polypeptide(L)'
;MAVHHFFYSPLYVRFFVVSTLISLSFSQFIPSSDAKARNLTVVRSPANRDVTVSYKTPEGVCSTAFDSQKQYTGWVSVPGDYPTNLFFWFVEARERTDSLTIWLNGGPGSSSLYGFFTGNGPCEVVEKGLNEYETLVREWGWDRASNMLFIDQPNQVGFSYDTPTDGTINFLSENVTEPPVSYPELPEWLVRNGTFSSNNGNFTANTTETAAMAVWHMVQGFLTTFPQYQPASRSRNSSLGINLFSESYGGRYGPIFAETFVQQNARRESGELPRNSTIDVHLSSLGIVNGCVDMETQVPYYPIFASDNTYGYKALSTSDAKFNLDKFSAEGGCRDLLQKCATDASVSDPEGEGDEESINEICFEAESSCNVIQNAYSSSGRGYYDLAAPLADPFPPMTFLEYLNQDSVQQAIGSPINFTMTNRNVNLEFQSTGDQARGGNIARLASLLNSGVRIALIYGDRDYICNWLGGEAVSQSLASEAGGEYSIRFPDAGYAPIIVNDSYIGGVVRQFGNLSFSRVYQAGHAVPAYQPETAFQVFARIILGTSISTGMDIDAATYNTTGDANATHTEDLPKQLNPTCYVRNFQGSCDSGAEELVKDDKGIVVNGILYTSKEDWPLQAETTETPTTSTSDPSSTSDMTGVYTATETPDAAAWNPPNSGLVVAIAGILVLQVVA
;
A
#
# COMPACT_ATOMS: atom_id res chain seq x y z
N MET A 1 -49.90 23.28 81.22
CA MET A 1 -48.78 24.26 81.22
C MET A 1 -48.25 24.26 79.80
N ALA A 2 -48.61 25.25 78.98
CA ALA A 2 -47.80 26.44 78.73
C ALA A 2 -46.39 26.06 78.23
N VAL A 3 -45.84 26.52 77.10
CA VAL A 3 -46.20 27.57 76.13
C VAL A 3 -45.12 27.46 75.00
N HIS A 4 -45.49 27.74 73.73
CA HIS A 4 -44.62 28.10 72.57
C HIS A 4 -43.49 27.15 72.12
N HIS A 5 -43.09 27.02 70.87
CA HIS A 5 -43.48 27.45 69.53
C HIS A 5 -42.54 26.65 68.59
N PHE A 6 -43.01 26.18 67.43
CA PHE A 6 -42.50 26.55 66.10
C PHE A 6 -42.84 25.47 65.04
N PHE A 7 -43.82 25.84 64.22
CA PHE A 7 -43.94 25.72 62.76
C PHE A 7 -43.77 24.37 62.02
N TYR A 8 -44.83 24.09 61.27
CA TYR A 8 -45.04 23.11 60.22
C TYR A 8 -43.96 23.13 59.12
N SER A 9 -43.61 21.94 58.63
CA SER A 9 -43.22 21.71 57.24
C SER A 9 -44.01 20.50 56.72
N PRO A 10 -44.70 20.58 55.57
CA PRO A 10 -45.54 19.50 55.05
C PRO A 10 -44.73 18.49 54.23
N LEU A 11 -45.28 17.28 54.13
CA LEU A 11 -44.76 16.14 53.39
C LEU A 11 -44.29 16.50 51.98
N TYR A 12 -43.05 16.18 51.64
CA TYR A 12 -42.61 16.02 50.25
C TYR A 12 -42.60 14.54 49.88
N VAL A 13 -43.53 14.17 49.01
CA VAL A 13 -43.51 12.94 48.22
C VAL A 13 -42.28 13.00 47.31
N ARG A 14 -41.31 12.11 47.52
CA ARG A 14 -40.17 11.95 46.61
C ARG A 14 -40.65 11.18 45.38
N PHE A 15 -40.85 11.89 44.27
CA PHE A 15 -40.84 11.29 42.94
C PHE A 15 -39.43 10.77 42.66
N PHE A 16 -39.28 9.45 42.53
CA PHE A 16 -38.13 8.85 41.88
C PHE A 16 -38.26 9.11 40.38
N VAL A 17 -37.53 10.08 39.87
CA VAL A 17 -37.25 10.18 38.42
C VAL A 17 -36.22 9.12 38.12
N VAL A 18 -36.66 8.00 37.54
CA VAL A 18 -35.78 7.06 36.86
C VAL A 18 -35.33 7.76 35.59
N SER A 19 -34.14 8.37 35.62
CA SER A 19 -33.45 8.77 34.40
C SER A 19 -33.02 7.49 33.70
N THR A 20 -33.86 7.00 32.78
CA THR A 20 -33.41 6.08 31.73
C THR A 20 -32.30 6.78 30.96
N LEU A 21 -31.06 6.35 31.19
CA LEU A 21 -29.96 6.52 30.25
C LEU A 21 -30.45 5.90 28.94
N ILE A 22 -30.88 6.74 28.00
CA ILE A 22 -30.98 6.35 26.61
C ILE A 22 -29.52 6.13 26.20
N SER A 23 -29.10 4.86 26.19
CA SER A 23 -27.95 4.43 25.40
C SER A 23 -28.22 4.95 23.99
N LEU A 24 -27.42 5.93 23.56
CA LEU A 24 -27.33 6.31 22.14
C LEU A 24 -26.88 5.04 21.42
N SER A 25 -27.85 4.28 20.90
CA SER A 25 -27.61 3.23 19.93
C SER A 25 -27.00 3.93 18.72
N PHE A 26 -25.67 3.87 18.60
CA PHE A 26 -24.99 4.25 17.37
C PHE A 26 -25.67 3.51 16.22
N SER A 27 -26.10 4.24 15.20
CA SER A 27 -26.70 3.63 14.02
C SER A 27 -25.66 2.71 13.40
N GLN A 28 -25.98 1.42 13.28
CA GLN A 28 -25.09 0.42 12.68
C GLN A 28 -24.76 0.74 11.21
N PHE A 29 -25.62 1.51 10.55
CA PHE A 29 -25.47 1.97 9.17
C PHE A 29 -25.16 3.45 9.12
N ILE A 30 -24.38 3.87 8.12
CA ILE A 30 -23.97 5.27 7.95
C ILE A 30 -25.14 6.05 7.36
N PRO A 31 -25.71 7.03 8.10
CA PRO A 31 -27.06 7.52 7.83
C PRO A 31 -27.23 8.42 6.60
N SER A 32 -26.16 8.81 5.89
CA SER A 32 -26.31 9.66 4.70
C SER A 32 -25.15 9.59 3.71
N SER A 33 -25.46 9.28 2.45
CA SER A 33 -24.55 9.48 1.31
C SER A 33 -24.39 10.95 0.93
N ASP A 34 -25.22 11.86 1.45
CA ASP A 34 -25.17 13.29 1.14
C ASP A 34 -23.86 13.94 1.66
N ALA A 35 -23.11 14.54 0.75
CA ALA A 35 -21.85 15.19 1.06
C ALA A 35 -22.02 16.38 2.02
N LYS A 36 -23.15 17.11 1.92
CA LYS A 36 -23.42 18.25 2.79
C LYS A 36 -23.71 17.80 4.23
N ALA A 37 -24.48 16.73 4.40
CA ALA A 37 -24.72 16.12 5.71
C ALA A 37 -23.42 15.65 6.39
N ARG A 38 -22.42 15.23 5.60
CA ARG A 38 -21.08 14.79 6.08
C ARG A 38 -20.06 15.93 6.23
N ASN A 39 -20.49 17.19 6.08
CA ASN A 39 -19.65 18.39 6.17
C ASN A 39 -18.47 18.38 5.18
N LEU A 40 -18.70 17.90 3.96
CA LEU A 40 -17.73 17.97 2.87
C LEU A 40 -17.88 19.27 2.08
N THR A 41 -16.75 19.85 1.69
CA THR A 41 -16.68 20.87 0.65
C THR A 41 -16.83 20.18 -0.70
N VAL A 42 -17.80 20.62 -1.51
CA VAL A 42 -18.05 20.04 -2.85
C VAL A 42 -17.72 21.07 -3.92
N VAL A 43 -16.80 20.71 -4.81
CA VAL A 43 -16.32 21.54 -5.91
C VAL A 43 -16.52 20.77 -7.21
N ARG A 44 -17.20 21.38 -8.19
CA ARG A 44 -17.14 20.86 -9.57
C ARG A 44 -15.78 21.22 -10.13
N SER A 45 -15.07 20.24 -10.70
CA SER A 45 -13.72 20.48 -11.22
C SER A 45 -13.77 21.63 -12.23
N PRO A 46 -12.89 22.64 -12.08
CA PRO A 46 -12.79 23.73 -13.05
C PRO A 46 -12.42 23.24 -14.46
N ALA A 47 -11.74 22.09 -14.54
CA ALA A 47 -11.36 21.42 -15.78
C ALA A 47 -12.54 20.69 -16.40
N ASN A 48 -13.14 19.72 -15.71
CA ASN A 48 -14.27 18.97 -16.22
C ASN A 48 -15.49 19.13 -15.31
N ARG A 49 -16.59 19.73 -15.82
CA ARG A 49 -17.80 19.97 -15.03
C ARG A 49 -18.56 18.69 -14.65
N ASP A 50 -18.26 17.58 -15.32
CA ASP A 50 -18.81 16.26 -15.01
C ASP A 50 -17.99 15.54 -13.92
N VAL A 51 -16.81 16.07 -13.58
CA VAL A 51 -16.00 15.61 -12.43
C VAL A 51 -16.32 16.49 -11.22
N THR A 52 -16.62 15.85 -10.09
CA THR A 52 -16.86 16.54 -8.81
C THR A 52 -15.86 16.07 -7.77
N VAL A 53 -15.26 17.01 -7.04
CA VAL A 53 -14.38 16.72 -5.91
C VAL A 53 -15.10 17.10 -4.62
N SER A 54 -15.21 16.14 -3.70
CA SER A 54 -15.73 16.37 -2.35
C SER A 54 -14.63 16.11 -1.34
N TYR A 55 -14.37 17.03 -0.41
CA TYR A 55 -13.25 16.89 0.52
C TYR A 55 -13.45 17.66 1.84
N LYS A 56 -12.65 17.30 2.85
CA LYS A 56 -12.49 18.04 4.10
C LYS A 56 -11.11 17.78 4.70
N THR A 57 -10.78 18.47 5.80
CA THR A 57 -9.58 18.20 6.60
C THR A 57 -9.88 17.10 7.64
N PRO A 58 -9.08 16.03 7.72
CA PRO A 58 -9.30 14.91 8.64
C PRO A 58 -8.70 15.21 10.04
N GLU A 59 -9.31 16.15 10.77
CA GLU A 59 -8.84 16.61 12.08
C GLU A 59 -8.69 15.46 13.09
N GLY A 60 -7.50 15.31 13.67
CA GLY A 60 -7.21 14.35 14.74
C GLY A 60 -7.07 12.88 14.30
N VAL A 61 -7.02 12.59 13.00
CA VAL A 61 -6.99 11.21 12.48
C VAL A 61 -5.58 10.72 12.14
N CYS A 62 -4.65 11.62 11.84
CA CYS A 62 -3.27 11.24 11.54
C CYS A 62 -2.31 12.35 11.95
N SER A 63 -1.46 12.08 12.93
CA SER A 63 -0.45 13.01 13.41
C SER A 63 0.65 13.22 12.36
N THR A 64 0.90 14.46 11.96
CA THR A 64 2.02 14.83 11.08
C THR A 64 3.21 15.35 11.89
N ALA A 65 4.40 15.41 11.29
CA ALA A 65 5.60 15.90 11.97
C ALA A 65 5.46 17.36 12.42
N PHE A 66 4.71 18.17 11.66
CA PHE A 66 4.43 19.56 11.98
C PHE A 66 2.93 19.87 11.85
N ASP A 67 2.39 20.67 12.77
CA ASP A 67 1.00 21.17 12.74
C ASP A 67 0.70 22.03 11.50
N SER A 68 1.74 22.52 10.81
CA SER A 68 1.59 23.28 9.58
C SER A 68 1.29 22.41 8.35
N GLN A 69 1.54 21.10 8.41
CA GLN A 69 1.26 20.19 7.31
C GLN A 69 -0.26 20.02 7.17
N LYS A 70 -0.78 20.34 5.99
CA LYS A 70 -2.20 20.16 5.71
C LYS A 70 -2.48 18.75 5.24
N GLN A 71 -3.68 18.29 5.56
CA GLN A 71 -4.22 17.04 5.07
C GLN A 71 -5.60 17.27 4.46
N TYR A 72 -5.91 16.51 3.43
CA TYR A 72 -7.23 16.50 2.81
C TYR A 72 -7.64 15.06 2.53
N THR A 73 -8.84 14.68 2.97
CA THR A 73 -9.49 13.43 2.58
C THR A 73 -10.73 13.75 1.78
N GLY A 74 -11.07 12.89 0.83
CA GLY A 74 -12.20 13.13 -0.02
C GLY A 74 -12.37 12.12 -1.14
N TRP A 75 -13.28 12.44 -2.05
CA TRP A 75 -13.57 11.63 -3.24
C TRP A 75 -13.54 12.50 -4.48
N VAL A 76 -13.00 11.94 -5.56
CA VAL A 76 -13.23 12.45 -6.91
C VAL A 76 -14.27 11.56 -7.59
N SER A 77 -15.44 12.12 -7.85
CA SER A 77 -16.50 11.48 -8.62
C SER A 77 -16.18 11.62 -10.11
N VAL A 78 -15.94 10.50 -10.78
CA VAL A 78 -15.57 10.40 -12.19
C VAL A 78 -16.81 10.03 -13.02
N PRO A 79 -17.05 10.67 -14.18
CA PRO A 79 -18.16 10.30 -15.06
C PRO A 79 -17.96 8.89 -15.66
N GLY A 80 -19.05 8.16 -15.84
CA GLY A 80 -19.04 6.81 -16.42
C GLY A 80 -20.44 6.19 -16.38
N ASP A 81 -20.54 4.92 -16.80
CA ASP A 81 -21.80 4.18 -16.86
C ASP A 81 -22.37 3.82 -15.49
N TYR A 82 -21.52 3.84 -14.47
CA TYR A 82 -21.88 3.66 -13.08
C TYR A 82 -21.18 4.72 -12.19
N PRO A 83 -21.75 5.04 -11.01
CA PRO A 83 -21.09 5.93 -10.07
C PRO A 83 -19.69 5.44 -9.73
N THR A 84 -18.70 6.30 -9.91
CA THR A 84 -17.30 6.00 -9.56
C THR A 84 -16.80 7.12 -8.66
N ASN A 85 -16.55 6.82 -7.38
CA ASN A 85 -16.05 7.79 -6.40
C ASN A 85 -14.72 7.29 -5.85
N LEU A 86 -13.63 7.83 -6.37
CA LEU A 86 -12.29 7.43 -5.96
C LEU A 86 -11.83 8.24 -4.74
N PHE A 87 -11.63 7.55 -3.62
CA PHE A 87 -11.13 8.13 -2.39
C PHE A 87 -9.66 8.53 -2.51
N PHE A 88 -9.31 9.63 -1.87
CA PHE A 88 -7.94 10.07 -1.73
C PHE A 88 -7.63 10.55 -0.31
N TRP A 89 -6.37 10.36 0.08
CA TRP A 89 -5.78 11.02 1.24
C TRP A 89 -4.53 11.77 0.79
N PHE A 90 -4.56 13.09 0.91
CA PHE A 90 -3.44 13.97 0.63
C PHE A 90 -2.76 14.42 1.91
N VAL A 91 -1.43 14.46 1.89
CA VAL A 91 -0.58 14.96 2.98
C VAL A 91 0.45 15.93 2.41
N GLU A 92 0.47 17.16 2.91
CA GLU A 92 1.47 18.18 2.54
C GLU A 92 2.86 17.79 3.07
N ALA A 93 3.89 18.10 2.29
CA ALA A 93 5.26 17.82 2.68
C ALA A 93 5.68 18.57 3.95
N ARG A 94 6.64 18.00 4.68
CA ARG A 94 7.23 18.59 5.90
C ARG A 94 7.88 19.95 5.63
N GLU A 95 8.56 20.04 4.50
CA GLU A 95 9.11 21.28 3.97
C GLU A 95 8.40 21.64 2.66
N ARG A 96 8.23 22.94 2.41
CA ARG A 96 7.58 23.41 1.20
C ARG A 96 8.31 22.89 -0.04
N THR A 97 7.60 22.13 -0.85
CA THR A 97 8.08 21.57 -2.13
C THR A 97 7.00 21.66 -3.18
N ASP A 98 7.43 21.74 -4.44
CA ASP A 98 6.56 21.63 -5.62
C ASP A 98 6.42 20.17 -6.07
N SER A 99 7.15 19.23 -5.43
CA SER A 99 7.05 17.80 -5.74
C SER A 99 5.72 17.22 -5.28
N LEU A 100 5.09 16.42 -6.15
CA LEU A 100 3.92 15.61 -5.84
C LEU A 100 4.19 14.17 -6.20
N THR A 101 3.93 13.27 -5.25
CA THR A 101 4.04 11.82 -5.43
C THR A 101 2.67 11.18 -5.27
N ILE A 102 2.26 10.41 -6.27
CA ILE A 102 1.09 9.53 -6.19
C ILE A 102 1.56 8.16 -5.70
N TRP A 103 0.86 7.59 -4.73
CA TRP A 103 1.09 6.23 -4.24
C TRP A 103 -0.12 5.33 -4.50
N LEU A 104 0.15 4.14 -5.06
CA LEU A 104 -0.84 3.11 -5.37
C LEU A 104 -0.42 1.75 -4.79
N ASN A 105 -1.24 1.17 -3.93
CA ASN A 105 -1.12 -0.26 -3.62
C ASN A 105 -1.71 -1.12 -4.76
N GLY A 106 -1.40 -2.42 -4.71
CA GLY A 106 -1.76 -3.42 -5.73
C GLY A 106 -3.02 -4.23 -5.39
N GLY A 107 -2.87 -5.54 -5.29
CA GLY A 107 -3.94 -6.53 -5.13
C GLY A 107 -4.03 -7.46 -6.34
N PRO A 108 -4.76 -7.12 -7.42
CA PRO A 108 -5.53 -5.90 -7.64
C PRO A 108 -6.72 -5.80 -6.67
N GLY A 109 -7.15 -4.57 -6.36
CA GLY A 109 -8.28 -4.34 -5.48
C GLY A 109 -7.95 -4.08 -4.00
N SER A 110 -6.71 -3.71 -3.67
CA SER A 110 -6.29 -3.38 -2.30
C SER A 110 -6.05 -1.88 -2.09
N SER A 111 -6.49 -1.37 -0.95
CA SER A 111 -6.44 0.05 -0.58
C SER A 111 -5.01 0.57 -0.46
N SER A 112 -4.81 1.81 -0.92
CA SER A 112 -3.55 2.55 -0.74
C SER A 112 -3.33 3.03 0.69
N LEU A 113 -4.34 2.89 1.57
CA LEU A 113 -4.19 3.12 2.99
C LEU A 113 -3.38 2.03 3.69
N TYR A 114 -3.18 0.87 3.06
CA TYR A 114 -2.20 -0.11 3.53
C TYR A 114 -0.80 0.51 3.55
N GLY A 115 -0.31 1.04 2.42
CA GLY A 115 0.99 1.71 2.36
C GLY A 115 1.05 2.96 3.26
N PHE A 116 -0.05 3.71 3.35
CA PHE A 116 -0.17 4.88 4.23
C PHE A 116 0.13 4.53 5.69
N PHE A 117 -0.57 3.55 6.26
CA PHE A 117 -0.47 3.27 7.70
C PHE A 117 0.68 2.33 8.06
N THR A 118 1.14 1.50 7.13
CA THR A 118 2.17 0.48 7.42
C THR A 118 3.57 0.89 7.00
N GLY A 119 3.72 1.81 6.03
CA GLY A 119 4.99 2.06 5.38
C GLY A 119 5.34 3.53 5.21
N ASN A 120 4.78 4.18 4.19
CA ASN A 120 5.30 5.45 3.66
C ASN A 120 4.40 6.67 3.93
N GLY A 121 3.28 6.51 4.63
CA GLY A 121 2.49 7.63 5.12
C GLY A 121 3.12 8.31 6.35
N PRO A 122 2.59 9.49 6.73
CA PRO A 122 3.19 10.34 7.76
C PRO A 122 2.99 9.83 9.20
N CYS A 123 2.08 8.87 9.41
CA CYS A 123 1.76 8.35 10.73
C CYS A 123 1.48 6.84 10.73
N GLU A 124 1.56 6.25 11.91
CA GLU A 124 1.16 4.87 12.18
C GLU A 124 0.15 4.80 13.31
N VAL A 125 -0.65 3.74 13.35
CA VAL A 125 -1.69 3.53 14.36
C VAL A 125 -1.14 2.64 15.45
N VAL A 126 -1.31 3.04 16.71
CA VAL A 126 -0.96 2.24 17.89
C VAL A 126 -2.16 2.12 18.84
N GLU A 127 -2.20 1.00 19.57
CA GLU A 127 -3.16 0.82 20.66
C GLU A 127 -2.73 1.63 21.88
N LYS A 128 -3.69 2.33 22.49
CA LYS A 128 -3.49 3.09 23.74
C LYS A 128 -4.20 2.45 24.93
N GLY A 129 -5.28 1.74 24.66
CA GLY A 129 -6.12 1.13 25.67
C GLY A 129 -7.29 0.37 25.03
N LEU A 130 -8.23 -0.08 25.85
CA LEU A 130 -9.35 -0.86 25.35
C LEU A 130 -10.27 0.02 24.49
N ASN A 131 -10.36 -0.31 23.20
CA ASN A 131 -11.01 0.46 22.14
C ASN A 131 -10.47 1.89 21.99
N GLU A 132 -9.23 2.13 22.43
CA GLU A 132 -8.56 3.43 22.33
C GLU A 132 -7.29 3.28 21.49
N TYR A 133 -7.18 4.12 20.47
CA TYR A 133 -6.06 4.14 19.53
C TYR A 133 -5.52 5.56 19.43
N GLU A 134 -4.25 5.69 19.10
CA GLU A 134 -3.64 6.97 18.74
C GLU A 134 -2.79 6.82 17.48
N THR A 135 -2.42 7.95 16.88
CA THR A 135 -1.50 7.96 15.75
C THR A 135 -0.18 8.62 16.13
N LEU A 136 0.92 7.92 15.85
CA LEU A 136 2.27 8.41 16.06
C LEU A 136 2.87 8.89 14.76
N VAL A 137 3.64 9.97 14.81
CA VAL A 137 4.37 10.49 13.65
C VAL A 137 5.43 9.48 13.22
N ARG A 138 5.46 9.15 11.93
CA ARG A 138 6.51 8.29 11.36
C ARG A 138 7.74 9.10 11.00
N GLU A 139 8.90 8.73 11.53
CA GLU A 139 10.17 9.43 11.26
C GLU A 139 10.53 9.46 9.77
N TRP A 140 10.33 8.35 9.06
CA TRP A 140 10.73 8.14 7.66
C TRP A 140 9.54 8.13 6.68
N GLY A 141 8.45 8.83 7.01
CA GLY A 141 7.35 9.07 6.07
C GLY A 141 7.83 9.81 4.81
N TRP A 142 7.25 9.47 3.66
CA TRP A 142 7.66 10.06 2.37
C TRP A 142 7.23 11.52 2.20
N ASP A 143 6.35 11.99 3.09
CA ASP A 143 6.00 13.40 3.29
C ASP A 143 7.24 14.28 3.62
N ARG A 144 8.36 13.66 4.01
CA ARG A 144 9.63 14.35 4.23
C ARG A 144 10.23 14.96 2.96
N ALA A 145 9.93 14.45 1.77
CA ALA A 145 10.52 14.93 0.51
C ALA A 145 9.50 15.35 -0.57
N SER A 146 8.23 14.95 -0.43
CA SER A 146 7.20 15.19 -1.45
C SER A 146 5.84 15.42 -0.81
N ASN A 147 4.97 16.18 -1.48
CA ASN A 147 3.55 16.11 -1.16
C ASN A 147 3.04 14.72 -1.57
N MET A 148 2.28 14.05 -0.72
CA MET A 148 1.85 12.67 -0.94
C MET A 148 0.35 12.61 -1.26
N LEU A 149 -0.01 11.90 -2.33
CA LEU A 149 -1.39 11.62 -2.72
C LEU A 149 -1.61 10.10 -2.79
N PHE A 150 -2.32 9.56 -1.80
CA PHE A 150 -2.73 8.17 -1.75
C PHE A 150 -4.10 8.03 -2.38
N ILE A 151 -4.28 7.05 -3.25
CA ILE A 151 -5.54 6.85 -4.00
C ILE A 151 -6.02 5.42 -3.82
N ASP A 152 -7.22 5.25 -3.28
CA ASP A 152 -7.88 3.95 -3.31
C ASP A 152 -8.47 3.72 -4.70
N GLN A 153 -7.98 2.69 -5.37
CA GLN A 153 -8.38 2.35 -6.72
C GLN A 153 -8.24 0.83 -6.94
N PRO A 154 -8.99 0.22 -7.86
CA PRO A 154 -10.12 0.76 -8.63
C PRO A 154 -11.36 1.12 -7.80
N ASN A 155 -12.50 1.42 -8.46
CA ASN A 155 -13.76 1.67 -7.77
C ASN A 155 -14.11 0.51 -6.81
N GLN A 156 -14.79 0.79 -5.70
CA GLN A 156 -15.15 -0.18 -4.64
C GLN A 156 -14.00 -0.70 -3.74
N VAL A 157 -12.78 -0.20 -3.90
CA VAL A 157 -11.62 -0.54 -3.05
C VAL A 157 -11.50 0.43 -1.88
N GLY A 158 -11.23 -0.05 -0.67
CA GLY A 158 -10.97 0.82 0.48
C GLY A 158 -12.18 1.70 0.81
N PHE A 159 -11.99 3.02 0.75
CA PHE A 159 -13.08 3.99 0.83
C PHE A 159 -13.61 4.45 -0.53
N SER A 160 -13.07 3.97 -1.65
CA SER A 160 -13.66 4.19 -2.98
C SER A 160 -14.93 3.37 -3.13
N TYR A 161 -15.95 3.95 -3.75
CA TYR A 161 -17.25 3.30 -3.82
C TYR A 161 -18.07 3.76 -5.02
N ASP A 162 -18.99 2.89 -5.44
CA ASP A 162 -20.05 3.22 -6.37
C ASP A 162 -21.27 3.79 -5.64
N THR A 163 -22.03 2.94 -4.96
CA THR A 163 -23.24 3.27 -4.23
C THR A 163 -23.07 2.76 -2.79
N PRO A 164 -23.26 3.61 -1.77
CA PRO A 164 -23.28 3.14 -0.39
C PRO A 164 -24.47 2.18 -0.20
N THR A 165 -24.15 0.97 0.23
CA THR A 165 -25.07 -0.17 0.30
C THR A 165 -24.98 -0.81 1.67
N ASP A 166 -26.11 -0.90 2.36
CA ASP A 166 -26.18 -1.56 3.66
C ASP A 166 -26.06 -3.09 3.47
N GLY A 167 -25.11 -3.69 4.17
CA GLY A 167 -24.83 -5.11 4.06
C GLY A 167 -24.23 -5.69 5.33
N THR A 168 -23.88 -6.96 5.26
CA THR A 168 -23.20 -7.69 6.33
C THR A 168 -21.89 -8.27 5.82
N ILE A 169 -20.76 -7.87 6.41
CA ILE A 169 -19.46 -8.49 6.14
C ILE A 169 -19.26 -9.70 7.05
N ASN A 170 -18.85 -10.82 6.45
CA ASN A 170 -18.35 -12.00 7.16
C ASN A 170 -16.82 -12.02 7.04
N PHE A 171 -16.11 -11.82 8.14
CA PHE A 171 -14.65 -11.72 8.11
C PHE A 171 -13.95 -13.05 7.82
N LEU A 172 -14.60 -14.21 8.00
CA LEU A 172 -14.02 -15.50 7.60
C LEU A 172 -13.95 -15.63 6.08
N SER A 173 -14.98 -15.19 5.37
CA SER A 173 -15.07 -15.28 3.91
C SER A 173 -14.64 -14.01 3.18
N GLU A 174 -14.54 -12.89 3.92
CA GLU A 174 -14.33 -11.52 3.43
C GLU A 174 -15.42 -11.04 2.46
N ASN A 175 -16.58 -11.71 2.46
CA ASN A 175 -17.69 -11.38 1.59
C ASN A 175 -18.68 -10.44 2.31
N VAL A 176 -19.08 -9.40 1.60
CA VAL A 176 -20.23 -8.56 1.95
C VAL A 176 -21.49 -9.14 1.31
N THR A 177 -22.52 -9.36 2.11
CA THR A 177 -23.84 -9.84 1.64
C THR A 177 -24.88 -8.72 1.73
N GLU A 178 -25.64 -8.53 0.65
CA GLU A 178 -26.77 -7.61 0.54
C GLU A 178 -28.08 -8.39 0.24
N PRO A 179 -29.22 -8.09 0.91
CA PRO A 179 -29.37 -7.16 2.04
C PRO A 179 -28.68 -7.69 3.31
N PRO A 180 -28.58 -6.92 4.41
CA PRO A 180 -27.98 -7.39 5.66
C PRO A 180 -28.61 -8.69 6.15
N VAL A 181 -27.77 -9.63 6.56
CA VAL A 181 -28.14 -10.98 7.01
C VAL A 181 -27.59 -11.27 8.40
N SER A 182 -28.25 -12.19 9.12
CA SER A 182 -27.78 -12.66 10.42
C SER A 182 -27.15 -14.05 10.27
N TYR A 183 -26.01 -14.26 10.93
CA TYR A 183 -25.32 -15.56 11.01
C TYR A 183 -25.35 -16.06 12.47
N PRO A 184 -26.46 -16.64 12.94
CA PRO A 184 -26.60 -17.06 14.34
C PRO A 184 -25.60 -18.13 14.79
N GLU A 185 -24.98 -18.82 13.84
CA GLU A 185 -23.95 -19.84 14.07
C GLU A 185 -22.53 -19.28 14.22
N LEU A 186 -22.31 -17.98 13.91
CA LEU A 186 -21.00 -17.35 14.02
C LEU A 186 -20.94 -16.40 15.22
N PRO A 187 -19.78 -16.31 15.91
CA PRO A 187 -19.54 -15.29 16.91
C PRO A 187 -19.84 -13.89 16.37
N GLU A 188 -20.47 -13.03 17.18
CA GLU A 188 -20.86 -11.69 16.75
C GLU A 188 -19.69 -10.90 16.17
N TRP A 189 -18.48 -11.02 16.73
CA TRP A 189 -17.29 -10.31 16.27
C TRP A 189 -16.77 -10.71 14.87
N LEU A 190 -17.14 -11.89 14.36
CA LEU A 190 -16.79 -12.32 13.00
C LEU A 190 -17.70 -11.71 11.93
N VAL A 191 -18.78 -11.06 12.35
CA VAL A 191 -19.81 -10.59 11.44
C VAL A 191 -20.22 -9.18 11.81
N ARG A 192 -20.23 -8.27 10.84
CA ARG A 192 -20.59 -6.87 11.10
C ARG A 192 -21.54 -6.39 10.02
N ASN A 193 -22.71 -5.87 10.41
CA ASN A 193 -23.44 -5.02 9.48
C ASN A 193 -22.79 -3.64 9.45
N GLY A 194 -22.85 -3.04 8.27
CA GLY A 194 -22.31 -1.72 7.97
C GLY A 194 -22.80 -1.28 6.60
N THR A 195 -22.33 -0.12 6.16
CA THR A 195 -22.60 0.41 4.83
C THR A 195 -21.32 0.24 4.00
N PHE A 196 -21.37 -0.44 2.86
CA PHE A 196 -20.21 -0.75 2.01
C PHE A 196 -20.43 -0.23 0.59
N SER A 197 -19.51 -0.49 -0.33
CA SER A 197 -19.84 -0.39 -1.77
C SER A 197 -20.84 -1.49 -2.17
N SER A 198 -21.50 -1.38 -3.33
CA SER A 198 -22.47 -2.38 -3.77
C SER A 198 -21.89 -3.78 -3.98
N ASN A 199 -20.56 -3.87 -4.09
CA ASN A 199 -19.84 -5.11 -4.36
C ASN A 199 -20.24 -5.75 -5.70
N ASN A 200 -20.79 -4.97 -6.64
CA ASN A 200 -21.17 -5.45 -7.96
C ASN A 200 -19.96 -5.42 -8.90
N GLY A 201 -19.51 -6.59 -9.37
CA GLY A 201 -18.36 -6.72 -10.28
C GLY A 201 -18.48 -5.87 -11.56
N ASN A 202 -19.71 -5.67 -12.06
CA ASN A 202 -19.94 -4.83 -13.25
C ASN A 202 -19.72 -3.32 -13.00
N PHE A 203 -19.58 -2.89 -11.74
CA PHE A 203 -19.40 -1.48 -11.35
C PHE A 203 -17.98 -1.20 -10.86
N THR A 204 -17.01 -1.97 -11.33
CA THR A 204 -15.57 -1.72 -11.16
C THR A 204 -14.84 -1.95 -12.48
N ALA A 205 -13.60 -1.47 -12.56
CA ALA A 205 -12.70 -1.88 -13.64
C ALA A 205 -12.40 -3.39 -13.54
N ASN A 206 -12.26 -4.01 -14.70
CA ASN A 206 -11.83 -5.40 -14.92
C ASN A 206 -10.49 -5.48 -15.67
N THR A 207 -9.94 -4.35 -16.12
CA THR A 207 -8.59 -4.24 -16.72
C THR A 207 -7.82 -3.06 -16.15
N THR A 208 -6.50 -3.12 -16.25
CA THR A 208 -5.63 -2.04 -15.79
C THR A 208 -5.80 -0.77 -16.61
N GLU A 209 -6.02 -0.86 -17.92
CA GLU A 209 -6.25 0.26 -18.83
C GLU A 209 -7.51 1.05 -18.42
N THR A 210 -8.60 0.36 -18.08
CA THR A 210 -9.84 0.99 -17.58
C THR A 210 -9.60 1.71 -16.24
N ALA A 211 -8.89 1.07 -15.32
CA ALA A 211 -8.53 1.69 -14.04
C ALA A 211 -7.63 2.94 -14.22
N ALA A 212 -6.70 2.90 -15.18
CA ALA A 212 -5.79 4.00 -15.50
C ALA A 212 -6.54 5.27 -15.90
N MET A 213 -7.60 5.13 -16.70
CA MET A 213 -8.41 6.27 -17.15
C MET A 213 -9.18 6.91 -15.98
N ALA A 214 -9.74 6.10 -15.09
CA ALA A 214 -10.43 6.59 -13.90
C ALA A 214 -9.47 7.37 -12.98
N VAL A 215 -8.24 6.86 -12.79
CA VAL A 215 -7.22 7.54 -11.99
C VAL A 215 -6.70 8.79 -12.70
N TRP A 216 -6.59 8.81 -14.03
CA TRP A 216 -6.27 10.03 -14.77
C TRP A 216 -7.32 11.11 -14.51
N HIS A 217 -8.61 10.80 -14.62
CA HIS A 217 -9.69 11.74 -14.31
C HIS A 217 -9.66 12.20 -12.85
N MET A 218 -9.36 11.30 -11.91
CA MET A 218 -9.16 11.64 -10.51
C MET A 218 -8.06 12.69 -10.35
N VAL A 219 -6.88 12.47 -10.94
CA VAL A 219 -5.73 13.39 -10.86
C VAL A 219 -6.07 14.74 -11.47
N GLN A 220 -6.75 14.77 -12.63
CA GLN A 220 -7.27 16.00 -13.24
C GLN A 220 -8.19 16.75 -12.27
N GLY A 221 -9.15 16.05 -11.64
CA GLY A 221 -10.09 16.61 -10.68
C GLY A 221 -9.40 17.19 -9.43
N PHE A 222 -8.50 16.40 -8.83
CA PHE A 222 -7.74 16.79 -7.65
C PHE A 222 -6.89 18.04 -7.92
N LEU A 223 -6.00 18.00 -8.91
CA LEU A 223 -5.06 19.08 -9.18
C LEU A 223 -5.74 20.37 -9.62
N THR A 224 -6.90 20.30 -10.28
CA THR A 224 -7.67 21.50 -10.66
C THR A 224 -8.44 22.09 -9.49
N THR A 225 -8.75 21.29 -8.46
CA THR A 225 -9.36 21.75 -7.21
C THR A 225 -8.32 22.31 -6.25
N PHE A 226 -7.10 21.75 -6.24
CA PHE A 226 -5.98 22.18 -5.41
C PHE A 226 -4.80 22.70 -6.26
N PRO A 227 -4.96 23.82 -6.99
CA PRO A 227 -3.95 24.31 -7.91
C PRO A 227 -2.62 24.71 -7.24
N GLN A 228 -2.62 24.96 -5.93
CA GLN A 228 -1.40 25.23 -5.17
C GLN A 228 -0.44 24.04 -5.05
N TYR A 229 -0.94 22.81 -5.27
CA TYR A 229 -0.13 21.58 -5.28
C TYR A 229 0.15 21.08 -6.70
N GLN A 230 -0.20 21.87 -7.72
CA GLN A 230 0.35 21.65 -9.05
C GLN A 230 1.84 22.03 -9.01
N PRO A 231 2.75 21.11 -9.39
CA PRO A 231 4.18 21.41 -9.46
C PRO A 231 4.44 22.71 -10.23
N ALA A 232 5.29 23.61 -9.71
CA ALA A 232 5.41 24.96 -10.26
C ALA A 232 5.84 24.94 -11.73
N SER A 233 4.89 25.30 -12.59
CA SER A 233 5.14 25.61 -13.99
C SER A 233 5.87 26.97 -14.04
N ARG A 234 7.21 26.99 -14.05
CA ARG A 234 8.01 28.23 -14.20
C ARG A 234 7.86 28.91 -15.56
N SER A 235 6.87 28.53 -16.36
CA SER A 235 6.43 29.18 -17.58
C SER A 235 5.02 28.68 -17.90
N ARG A 236 4.11 29.50 -18.45
CA ARG A 236 2.79 29.02 -18.97
C ARG A 236 2.89 27.97 -20.10
N ASN A 237 4.09 27.45 -20.38
CA ASN A 237 4.46 26.34 -21.26
C ASN A 237 5.43 25.33 -20.58
N SER A 238 5.35 25.08 -19.26
CA SER A 238 6.17 24.05 -18.60
C SER A 238 5.34 22.90 -18.03
N SER A 239 5.78 21.69 -18.33
CA SER A 239 5.26 20.42 -17.87
C SER A 239 5.31 20.30 -16.33
N LEU A 240 4.24 19.77 -15.71
CA LEU A 240 4.15 19.54 -14.25
C LEU A 240 4.90 18.26 -13.89
N GLY A 241 5.97 18.28 -13.08
CA GLY A 241 6.66 17.05 -12.69
C GLY A 241 5.96 16.25 -11.58
N ILE A 242 5.32 15.13 -11.93
CA ILE A 242 4.67 14.19 -11.00
C ILE A 242 5.50 12.91 -10.88
N ASN A 243 5.60 12.38 -9.66
CA ASN A 243 6.19 11.08 -9.40
C ASN A 243 5.08 10.05 -9.18
N LEU A 244 5.11 8.94 -9.89
CA LEU A 244 4.17 7.84 -9.70
C LEU A 244 4.89 6.69 -9.01
N PHE A 245 4.39 6.26 -7.85
CA PHE A 245 4.91 5.10 -7.14
C PHE A 245 3.80 4.08 -6.92
N SER A 246 4.15 2.81 -7.06
CA SER A 246 3.21 1.71 -6.91
C SER A 246 3.88 0.45 -6.36
N GLU A 247 3.10 -0.45 -5.76
CA GLU A 247 3.59 -1.68 -5.14
C GLU A 247 2.82 -2.93 -5.58
N SER A 248 3.47 -4.10 -5.63
CA SER A 248 2.82 -5.40 -5.87
C SER A 248 2.24 -5.51 -7.29
N TYR A 249 0.93 -5.75 -7.44
CA TYR A 249 0.19 -5.56 -8.71
C TYR A 249 0.35 -4.14 -9.28
N GLY A 250 0.84 -3.19 -8.48
CA GLY A 250 1.38 -1.92 -8.93
C GLY A 250 2.43 -2.06 -10.04
N GLY A 251 3.13 -3.19 -10.16
CA GLY A 251 3.98 -3.51 -11.31
C GLY A 251 3.23 -3.55 -12.65
N ARG A 252 1.92 -3.83 -12.64
CA ARG A 252 1.01 -3.71 -13.77
C ARG A 252 0.43 -2.30 -13.88
N TYR A 253 -0.07 -1.75 -12.77
CA TYR A 253 -0.67 -0.41 -12.74
C TYR A 253 0.31 0.69 -13.18
N GLY A 254 1.51 0.73 -12.59
CA GLY A 254 2.51 1.78 -12.78
C GLY A 254 2.83 2.06 -14.24
N PRO A 255 3.30 1.08 -15.04
CA PRO A 255 3.61 1.28 -16.45
C PRO A 255 2.41 1.74 -17.28
N ILE A 256 1.24 1.14 -17.10
CA ILE A 256 0.04 1.44 -17.91
C ILE A 256 -0.56 2.79 -17.52
N PHE A 257 -0.58 3.13 -16.24
CA PHE A 257 -1.04 4.45 -15.78
C PHE A 257 -0.11 5.54 -16.28
N ALA A 258 1.20 5.28 -16.23
CA ALA A 258 2.20 6.22 -16.72
C ALA A 258 2.07 6.46 -18.22
N GLU A 259 1.94 5.40 -19.01
CA GLU A 259 1.68 5.49 -20.44
C GLU A 259 0.36 6.23 -20.73
N THR A 260 -0.72 5.88 -20.03
CA THR A 260 -2.02 6.55 -20.16
C THR A 260 -1.87 8.06 -19.98
N PHE A 261 -1.15 8.51 -18.96
CA PHE A 261 -0.95 9.94 -18.70
C PHE A 261 -0.18 10.61 -19.84
N VAL A 262 0.88 9.97 -20.36
CA VAL A 262 1.65 10.46 -21.51
C VAL A 262 0.79 10.53 -22.77
N GLN A 263 -0.01 9.51 -23.05
CA GLN A 263 -0.96 9.51 -24.17
C GLN A 263 -1.99 10.63 -24.04
N GLN A 264 -2.56 10.84 -22.85
CA GLN A 264 -3.50 11.95 -22.63
C GLN A 264 -2.81 13.31 -22.81
N ASN A 265 -1.56 13.48 -22.39
CA ASN A 265 -0.80 14.70 -22.67
C ASN A 265 -0.60 14.90 -24.18
N ALA A 266 -0.25 13.84 -24.94
CA ALA A 266 -0.11 13.92 -26.38
C ALA A 266 -1.43 14.32 -27.08
N ARG A 267 -2.58 13.80 -26.61
CA ARG A 267 -3.91 14.20 -27.08
C ARG A 267 -4.22 15.67 -26.76
N ARG A 268 -3.76 16.18 -25.61
CA ARG A 268 -3.84 17.63 -25.29
C ARG A 268 -2.93 18.46 -26.19
N GLU A 269 -1.76 17.95 -26.54
CA GLU A 269 -0.82 18.64 -27.42
C GLU A 269 -1.33 18.75 -28.85
N SER A 270 -1.90 17.66 -29.40
CA SER A 270 -2.50 17.59 -30.73
C SER A 270 -3.79 18.41 -30.85
N GLY A 271 -4.43 18.75 -29.73
CA GLY A 271 -5.68 19.50 -29.67
C GLY A 271 -6.93 18.62 -29.66
N GLU A 272 -6.78 17.29 -29.59
CA GLU A 272 -7.89 16.35 -29.39
C GLU A 272 -8.51 16.52 -27.99
N LEU A 273 -7.67 16.74 -26.97
CA LEU A 273 -8.12 17.14 -25.65
C LEU A 273 -7.95 18.66 -25.44
N PRO A 274 -8.97 19.34 -24.89
CA PRO A 274 -8.96 20.78 -24.70
C PRO A 274 -8.00 21.23 -23.59
N ARG A 275 -6.95 21.98 -23.94
CA ARG A 275 -5.91 22.48 -23.00
C ARG A 275 -6.44 23.43 -21.91
N ASN A 276 -7.59 24.07 -22.13
CA ASN A 276 -8.21 24.99 -21.17
C ASN A 276 -9.00 24.28 -20.07
N SER A 277 -9.33 23.00 -20.26
CA SER A 277 -10.14 22.18 -19.37
C SER A 277 -9.46 20.87 -19.00
N THR A 278 -8.16 20.76 -19.24
CA THR A 278 -7.32 19.62 -18.84
C THR A 278 -5.93 20.14 -18.48
N ILE A 279 -5.26 19.49 -17.54
CA ILE A 279 -3.89 19.80 -17.13
C ILE A 279 -2.91 18.78 -17.71
N ASP A 280 -1.68 19.25 -17.90
CA ASP A 280 -0.56 18.41 -18.32
C ASP A 280 -0.04 17.61 -17.13
N VAL A 281 -0.08 16.29 -17.18
CA VAL A 281 0.37 15.39 -16.10
C VAL A 281 1.71 14.80 -16.52
N HIS A 282 2.79 15.57 -16.42
CA HIS A 282 4.09 15.12 -16.87
C HIS A 282 4.81 14.26 -15.82
N LEU A 283 5.23 13.07 -16.22
CA LEU A 283 5.86 12.14 -15.29
C LEU A 283 7.36 12.40 -15.21
N SER A 284 7.82 12.67 -13.99
CA SER A 284 9.25 12.81 -13.68
C SER A 284 9.87 11.47 -13.31
N SER A 285 9.16 10.64 -12.57
CA SER A 285 9.61 9.31 -12.18
C SER A 285 8.46 8.32 -12.05
N LEU A 286 8.78 7.05 -12.30
CA LEU A 286 7.98 5.88 -11.99
C LEU A 286 8.80 4.94 -11.11
N GLY A 287 8.40 4.83 -9.84
CA GLY A 287 8.94 3.86 -8.89
C GLY A 287 8.01 2.66 -8.73
N ILE A 288 8.56 1.46 -8.79
CA ILE A 288 7.82 0.21 -8.60
C ILE A 288 8.48 -0.56 -7.47
N VAL A 289 7.75 -0.71 -6.36
CA VAL A 289 8.17 -1.45 -5.16
C VAL A 289 7.64 -2.87 -5.25
N ASN A 290 8.51 -3.88 -5.17
CA ASN A 290 8.16 -5.31 -5.23
C ASN A 290 7.08 -5.61 -6.27
N GLY A 291 7.33 -5.16 -7.51
CA GLY A 291 6.34 -5.18 -8.57
C GLY A 291 6.23 -6.55 -9.24
N CYS A 292 5.01 -7.00 -9.48
CA CYS A 292 4.71 -8.04 -10.43
C CYS A 292 4.45 -7.38 -11.79
N VAL A 293 5.54 -7.12 -12.54
CA VAL A 293 5.60 -6.30 -13.75
C VAL A 293 5.31 -7.09 -15.02
N ASP A 294 5.94 -8.25 -15.18
CA ASP A 294 5.88 -9.03 -16.42
C ASP A 294 5.97 -10.53 -16.13
N MET A 295 4.89 -11.27 -16.43
CA MET A 295 4.82 -12.70 -16.11
C MET A 295 5.85 -13.52 -16.88
N GLU A 296 6.06 -13.23 -18.18
CA GLU A 296 7.00 -14.01 -19.00
C GLU A 296 8.43 -13.90 -18.46
N THR A 297 8.81 -12.72 -17.98
CA THR A 297 10.12 -12.47 -17.36
C THR A 297 10.20 -13.02 -15.94
N GLN A 298 9.16 -12.87 -15.11
CA GLN A 298 9.25 -13.15 -13.66
C GLN A 298 8.87 -14.57 -13.25
N VAL A 299 7.95 -15.25 -13.96
CA VAL A 299 7.47 -16.59 -13.57
C VAL A 299 8.60 -17.63 -13.40
N PRO A 300 9.64 -17.66 -14.24
CA PRO A 300 10.79 -18.56 -14.03
C PRO A 300 11.49 -18.37 -12.69
N TYR A 301 11.42 -17.18 -12.10
CA TYR A 301 12.11 -16.86 -10.86
C TYR A 301 11.36 -17.31 -9.60
N TYR A 302 10.10 -17.72 -9.70
CA TYR A 302 9.39 -18.36 -8.58
C TYR A 302 10.08 -19.66 -8.10
N PRO A 303 10.23 -20.69 -8.95
CA PRO A 303 10.94 -21.91 -8.53
C PRO A 303 12.42 -21.67 -8.22
N ILE A 304 13.09 -20.73 -8.91
CA ILE A 304 14.49 -20.38 -8.65
C ILE A 304 14.63 -19.78 -7.25
N PHE A 305 13.86 -18.75 -6.91
CA PHE A 305 13.90 -18.13 -5.58
C PHE A 305 13.54 -19.14 -4.48
N ALA A 306 12.51 -19.96 -4.70
CA ALA A 306 12.07 -20.95 -3.72
C ALA A 306 13.12 -22.03 -3.43
N SER A 307 14.04 -22.30 -4.36
CA SER A 307 15.09 -23.32 -4.17
C SER A 307 16.46 -22.73 -3.82
N ASP A 308 16.81 -21.58 -4.40
CA ASP A 308 18.14 -20.99 -4.41
C ASP A 308 18.14 -19.47 -4.09
N ASN A 309 17.37 -19.04 -3.07
CA ASN A 309 17.46 -17.67 -2.54
C ASN A 309 18.74 -17.42 -1.73
N THR A 310 19.03 -16.15 -1.50
CA THR A 310 20.22 -15.65 -0.78
C THR A 310 20.23 -15.90 0.73
N TYR A 311 19.16 -16.47 1.28
CA TYR A 311 19.03 -16.81 2.69
C TYR A 311 19.24 -18.31 2.97
N GLY A 312 19.46 -19.12 1.92
CA GLY A 312 19.72 -20.55 2.04
C GLY A 312 18.51 -21.39 2.49
N TYR A 313 17.33 -20.79 2.64
CA TYR A 313 16.10 -21.52 2.97
C TYR A 313 15.55 -22.21 1.73
N LYS A 314 15.44 -23.54 1.77
CA LYS A 314 14.90 -24.33 0.66
C LYS A 314 13.40 -24.51 0.83
N ALA A 315 12.62 -23.57 0.29
CA ALA A 315 11.16 -23.62 0.25
C ALA A 315 10.64 -24.69 -0.73
N LEU A 316 11.40 -24.96 -1.80
CA LEU A 316 11.18 -26.07 -2.72
C LEU A 316 12.44 -26.92 -2.88
N SER A 317 12.25 -28.21 -3.14
CA SER A 317 13.36 -29.08 -3.54
C SER A 317 13.88 -28.70 -4.92
N THR A 318 15.15 -28.97 -5.22
CA THR A 318 15.72 -28.72 -6.56
C THR A 318 14.95 -29.48 -7.66
N SER A 319 14.42 -30.67 -7.36
CA SER A 319 13.57 -31.42 -8.30
C SER A 319 12.22 -30.74 -8.55
N ASP A 320 11.58 -30.20 -7.51
CA ASP A 320 10.29 -29.50 -7.66
C ASP A 320 10.47 -28.16 -8.37
N ALA A 321 11.55 -27.45 -8.06
CA ALA A 321 11.92 -26.23 -8.77
C ALA A 321 12.14 -26.51 -10.27
N LYS A 322 12.91 -27.55 -10.60
CA LYS A 322 13.09 -27.97 -11.99
C LYS A 322 11.77 -28.37 -12.66
N PHE A 323 10.93 -29.13 -11.97
CA PHE A 323 9.63 -29.56 -12.51
C PHE A 323 8.74 -28.36 -12.87
N ASN A 324 8.71 -27.32 -12.03
CA ASN A 324 7.94 -26.11 -12.30
C ASN A 324 8.57 -25.23 -13.39
N LEU A 325 9.91 -25.18 -13.49
CA LEU A 325 10.59 -24.57 -14.64
C LEU A 325 10.26 -25.29 -15.95
N ASP A 326 10.24 -26.62 -15.94
CA ASP A 326 9.92 -27.42 -17.13
C ASP A 326 8.47 -27.16 -17.58
N LYS A 327 7.50 -26.97 -16.65
CA LYS A 327 6.13 -26.54 -16.97
C LYS A 327 6.05 -25.16 -17.64
N PHE A 328 6.92 -24.23 -17.25
CA PHE A 328 6.96 -22.91 -17.85
C PHE A 328 7.35 -22.99 -19.32
N SER A 329 8.40 -23.76 -19.62
CA SER A 329 9.01 -23.87 -20.96
C SER A 329 8.48 -25.01 -21.84
N ALA A 330 7.53 -25.82 -21.35
CA ALA A 330 6.96 -26.90 -22.13
C ALA A 330 6.19 -26.37 -23.34
N GLU A 331 6.08 -27.17 -24.40
CA GLU A 331 5.19 -26.87 -25.53
C GLU A 331 3.74 -26.76 -25.04
N GLY A 332 3.10 -25.61 -25.29
CA GLY A 332 1.79 -25.26 -24.73
C GLY A 332 1.81 -24.95 -23.23
N GLY A 333 3.00 -24.74 -22.65
CA GLY A 333 3.18 -24.32 -21.26
C GLY A 333 2.90 -22.84 -21.04
N CYS A 334 3.13 -22.38 -19.80
CA CYS A 334 2.84 -20.99 -19.41
C CYS A 334 3.45 -19.95 -20.37
N ARG A 335 4.71 -20.11 -20.81
CA ARG A 335 5.32 -19.16 -21.76
C ARG A 335 4.56 -19.07 -23.08
N ASP A 336 4.26 -20.20 -23.71
CA ASP A 336 3.58 -20.23 -25.01
C ASP A 336 2.18 -19.61 -24.92
N LEU A 337 1.48 -19.85 -23.80
CA LEU A 337 0.16 -19.27 -23.54
C LEU A 337 0.24 -17.75 -23.30
N LEU A 338 1.25 -17.26 -22.57
CA LEU A 338 1.48 -15.82 -22.40
C LEU A 338 1.73 -15.14 -23.75
N GLN A 339 2.59 -15.72 -24.59
CA GLN A 339 2.90 -15.18 -25.92
C GLN A 339 1.67 -15.17 -26.83
N LYS A 340 0.83 -16.22 -26.73
CA LYS A 340 -0.45 -16.28 -27.44
C LYS A 340 -1.41 -15.18 -26.97
N CYS A 341 -1.60 -15.03 -25.65
CA CYS A 341 -2.43 -13.96 -25.07
C CYS A 341 -1.96 -12.59 -25.55
N ALA A 342 -0.67 -12.27 -25.39
CA ALA A 342 -0.11 -10.98 -25.81
C ALA A 342 -0.29 -10.72 -27.30
N THR A 343 -0.08 -11.74 -28.15
CA THR A 343 -0.24 -11.62 -29.61
C THR A 343 -1.70 -11.37 -29.98
N ASP A 344 -2.62 -12.19 -29.50
CA ASP A 344 -4.03 -12.12 -29.88
C ASP A 344 -4.69 -10.86 -29.29
N ALA A 345 -4.36 -10.48 -28.05
CA ALA A 345 -4.81 -9.24 -27.43
C ALA A 345 -4.34 -8.02 -28.23
N SER A 346 -3.08 -7.97 -28.69
CA SER A 346 -2.58 -6.83 -29.47
C SER A 346 -3.31 -6.60 -30.80
N VAL A 347 -4.00 -7.62 -31.32
CA VAL A 347 -4.74 -7.56 -32.59
C VAL A 347 -6.23 -7.33 -32.37
N SER A 348 -6.80 -8.03 -31.40
CA SER A 348 -8.25 -8.10 -31.20
C SER A 348 -8.76 -7.21 -30.07
N ASP A 349 -7.92 -6.89 -29.08
CA ASP A 349 -8.24 -5.96 -27.97
C ASP A 349 -7.08 -4.96 -27.76
N PRO A 350 -6.77 -4.12 -28.77
CA PRO A 350 -5.58 -3.26 -28.73
C PRO A 350 -5.70 -2.11 -27.71
N GLU A 351 -6.91 -1.73 -27.31
CA GLU A 351 -7.18 -0.76 -26.25
C GLU A 351 -7.08 -1.38 -24.84
N GLY A 352 -7.13 -2.72 -24.72
CA GLY A 352 -7.04 -3.42 -23.44
C GLY A 352 -8.27 -3.22 -22.55
N GLU A 353 -9.43 -2.97 -23.15
CA GLU A 353 -10.68 -2.69 -22.41
C GLU A 353 -11.29 -3.97 -21.81
N GLY A 354 -10.89 -5.15 -22.30
CA GLY A 354 -11.38 -6.44 -21.80
C GLY A 354 -12.80 -6.78 -22.27
N ASP A 355 -13.25 -6.16 -23.36
CA ASP A 355 -14.58 -6.37 -23.95
C ASP A 355 -14.65 -7.58 -24.90
N GLU A 356 -13.51 -8.14 -25.27
CA GLU A 356 -13.41 -9.30 -26.17
C GLU A 356 -13.33 -10.62 -25.39
N GLU A 357 -14.48 -11.25 -25.17
CA GLU A 357 -14.63 -12.49 -24.38
C GLU A 357 -13.64 -13.59 -24.80
N SER A 358 -13.45 -13.78 -26.12
CA SER A 358 -12.53 -14.80 -26.63
C SER A 358 -11.06 -14.53 -26.27
N ILE A 359 -10.67 -13.26 -26.15
CA ILE A 359 -9.32 -12.85 -25.73
C ILE A 359 -9.17 -12.98 -24.22
N ASN A 360 -10.21 -12.61 -23.47
CA ASN A 360 -10.27 -12.78 -22.02
C ASN A 360 -10.03 -14.25 -21.64
N GLU A 361 -10.68 -15.19 -22.32
CA GLU A 361 -10.48 -16.64 -22.08
C GLU A 361 -9.03 -17.08 -22.32
N ILE A 362 -8.41 -16.63 -23.42
CA ILE A 362 -7.01 -16.97 -23.77
C ILE A 362 -6.06 -16.42 -22.70
N CYS A 363 -6.26 -15.18 -22.28
CA CYS A 363 -5.42 -14.53 -21.29
C CYS A 363 -5.62 -15.08 -19.88
N PHE A 364 -6.85 -15.41 -19.50
CA PHE A 364 -7.16 -16.09 -18.24
C PHE A 364 -6.50 -17.47 -18.17
N GLU A 365 -6.52 -18.24 -19.27
CA GLU A 365 -5.84 -19.54 -19.34
C GLU A 365 -4.32 -19.38 -19.15
N ALA A 366 -3.72 -18.38 -19.81
CA ALA A 366 -2.31 -18.06 -19.67
C ALA A 366 -1.95 -17.71 -18.22
N GLU A 367 -2.68 -16.77 -17.61
CA GLU A 367 -2.48 -16.36 -16.23
C GLU A 367 -2.62 -17.55 -15.26
N SER A 368 -3.68 -18.34 -15.42
CA SER A 368 -3.94 -19.53 -14.60
C SER A 368 -2.82 -20.56 -14.69
N SER A 369 -2.31 -20.83 -15.90
CA SER A 369 -1.20 -21.75 -16.13
C SER A 369 0.07 -21.31 -15.40
N CYS A 370 0.36 -20.01 -15.44
CA CYS A 370 1.51 -19.43 -14.76
C CYS A 370 1.34 -19.37 -13.24
N ASN A 371 0.13 -19.11 -12.74
CA ASN A 371 -0.18 -19.10 -11.31
C ASN A 371 0.02 -20.48 -10.66
N VAL A 372 -0.13 -21.58 -11.40
CA VAL A 372 0.21 -22.93 -10.89
C VAL A 372 1.69 -23.04 -10.50
N ILE A 373 2.59 -22.39 -11.26
CA ILE A 373 4.04 -22.38 -10.98
C ILE A 373 4.33 -21.51 -9.74
N GLN A 374 3.76 -20.31 -9.69
CA GLN A 374 3.85 -19.41 -8.53
C GLN A 374 3.35 -20.08 -7.23
N ASN A 375 2.25 -20.83 -7.30
CA ASN A 375 1.60 -21.42 -6.13
C ASN A 375 2.24 -22.72 -5.62
N ALA A 376 3.25 -23.26 -6.30
CA ALA A 376 4.02 -24.41 -5.80
C ALA A 376 4.64 -24.14 -4.42
N TYR A 377 4.92 -22.87 -4.10
CA TYR A 377 5.47 -22.41 -2.84
C TYR A 377 4.56 -22.57 -1.62
N SER A 378 3.25 -22.78 -1.81
CA SER A 378 2.28 -22.97 -0.70
C SER A 378 2.69 -24.08 0.29
N SER A 379 3.45 -25.08 -0.16
CA SER A 379 3.96 -26.18 0.66
C SER A 379 5.18 -25.83 1.53
N SER A 380 5.73 -24.62 1.41
CA SER A 380 6.96 -24.18 2.09
C SER A 380 6.81 -23.92 3.59
N GLY A 381 5.58 -23.73 4.06
CA GLY A 381 5.28 -23.28 5.43
C GLY A 381 5.68 -21.82 5.71
N ARG A 382 5.97 -21.02 4.68
CA ARG A 382 6.40 -19.62 4.78
C ARG A 382 5.42 -18.68 4.08
N GLY A 383 5.38 -17.44 4.54
CA GLY A 383 4.58 -16.38 3.94
C GLY A 383 5.03 -16.07 2.49
N TYR A 384 4.07 -15.66 1.66
CA TYR A 384 4.35 -15.22 0.29
C TYR A 384 4.99 -13.83 0.24
N TYR A 385 4.77 -13.00 1.26
CA TYR A 385 5.24 -11.62 1.34
C TYR A 385 6.55 -11.48 2.13
N ASP A 386 6.95 -12.49 2.89
CA ASP A 386 8.23 -12.57 3.59
C ASP A 386 8.62 -14.03 3.82
N LEU A 387 9.76 -14.43 3.26
CA LEU A 387 10.35 -15.76 3.42
C LEU A 387 10.60 -16.12 4.90
N ALA A 388 10.80 -15.13 5.77
CA ALA A 388 10.98 -15.33 7.20
C ALA A 388 9.64 -15.52 7.95
N ALA A 389 8.54 -15.03 7.41
CA ALA A 389 7.23 -15.05 8.06
C ALA A 389 6.57 -16.45 8.00
N PRO A 390 5.66 -16.77 8.94
CA PRO A 390 4.73 -17.88 8.75
C PRO A 390 3.69 -17.56 7.65
N LEU A 391 2.85 -18.55 7.29
CA LEU A 391 1.76 -18.33 6.31
C LEU A 391 0.79 -17.23 6.75
N ALA A 392 0.41 -17.24 8.03
CA ALA A 392 -0.37 -16.18 8.66
C ALA A 392 0.57 -15.05 9.11
N ASP A 393 0.91 -14.18 8.17
CA ASP A 393 1.95 -13.17 8.34
C ASP A 393 1.54 -12.11 9.36
N PRO A 394 2.26 -11.95 10.49
CA PRO A 394 1.94 -10.92 11.49
C PRO A 394 2.42 -9.52 11.11
N PHE A 395 3.20 -9.36 10.04
CA PHE A 395 3.83 -8.10 9.67
C PHE A 395 3.55 -7.70 8.21
N PRO A 396 3.27 -6.41 7.92
CA PRO A 396 3.16 -5.29 8.86
C PRO A 396 1.94 -5.37 9.79
N PRO A 397 1.94 -4.68 10.95
CA PRO A 397 0.79 -4.66 11.84
C PRO A 397 -0.47 -4.08 11.17
N MET A 398 -1.60 -4.78 11.32
CA MET A 398 -2.88 -4.42 10.69
C MET A 398 -3.83 -3.68 11.62
N THR A 399 -3.32 -3.11 12.71
CA THR A 399 -4.09 -2.35 13.72
C THR A 399 -4.93 -1.22 13.11
N PHE A 400 -4.46 -0.65 11.99
CA PHE A 400 -5.17 0.40 11.27
C PHE A 400 -6.56 -0.03 10.75
N LEU A 401 -6.80 -1.33 10.54
CA LEU A 401 -8.09 -1.84 10.05
C LEU A 401 -9.24 -1.57 11.03
N GLU A 402 -8.99 -1.76 12.33
CA GLU A 402 -9.97 -1.46 13.36
C GLU A 402 -10.08 0.05 13.58
N TYR A 403 -8.95 0.75 13.56
CA TYR A 403 -8.90 2.20 13.68
C TYR A 403 -9.72 2.94 12.61
N LEU A 404 -9.56 2.59 11.33
CA LEU A 404 -10.32 3.17 10.22
C LEU A 404 -11.83 2.87 10.27
N ASN A 405 -12.22 1.89 11.09
CA ASN A 405 -13.62 1.55 11.33
C ASN A 405 -14.20 2.15 12.61
N GLN A 406 -13.47 3.03 13.31
CA GLN A 406 -14.07 3.85 14.36
C GLN A 406 -14.98 4.94 13.77
N ASP A 407 -16.15 5.12 14.38
CA ASP A 407 -17.11 6.17 14.02
C ASP A 407 -16.47 7.56 13.99
N SER A 408 -15.61 7.86 14.95
CA SER A 408 -14.89 9.13 15.06
C SER A 408 -13.99 9.38 13.84
N VAL A 409 -13.27 8.35 13.41
CA VAL A 409 -12.37 8.38 12.25
C VAL A 409 -13.17 8.56 10.96
N GLN A 410 -14.22 7.76 10.76
CA GLN A 410 -15.06 7.85 9.56
C GLN A 410 -15.78 9.19 9.46
N GLN A 411 -16.27 9.75 10.57
CA GLN A 411 -16.85 11.09 10.59
C GLN A 411 -15.81 12.18 10.29
N ALA A 412 -14.60 12.05 10.81
CA ALA A 412 -13.52 13.00 10.59
C ALA A 412 -13.08 13.05 9.12
N ILE A 413 -12.90 11.89 8.47
CA ILE A 413 -12.61 11.84 7.02
C ILE A 413 -13.86 12.08 6.15
N GLY A 414 -15.05 11.96 6.75
CA GLY A 414 -16.35 12.15 6.11
C GLY A 414 -16.80 10.94 5.29
N SER A 415 -16.44 9.72 5.66
CA SER A 415 -16.78 8.50 4.88
C SER A 415 -18.28 8.21 4.88
N PRO A 416 -18.86 7.82 3.72
CA PRO A 416 -20.22 7.29 3.64
C PRO A 416 -20.26 5.75 3.77
N ILE A 417 -19.11 5.08 3.83
CA ILE A 417 -18.99 3.63 3.90
C ILE A 417 -17.97 3.19 4.98
N ASN A 418 -18.12 1.96 5.47
CA ASN A 418 -17.16 1.26 6.29
C ASN A 418 -15.93 0.87 5.48
N PHE A 419 -14.77 0.78 6.13
CA PHE A 419 -13.51 0.45 5.46
C PHE A 419 -13.36 -1.06 5.31
N THR A 420 -13.06 -1.49 4.08
CA THR A 420 -12.55 -2.82 3.74
C THR A 420 -11.24 -2.67 2.98
N MET A 421 -10.17 -3.30 3.45
CA MET A 421 -8.84 -3.12 2.83
C MET A 421 -8.81 -3.63 1.39
N THR A 422 -9.35 -4.82 1.15
CA THR A 422 -9.33 -5.48 -0.15
C THR A 422 -10.76 -5.78 -0.59
N ASN A 423 -11.03 -5.61 -1.88
CA ASN A 423 -12.29 -6.01 -2.50
C ASN A 423 -12.05 -7.24 -3.38
N ARG A 424 -12.58 -8.39 -2.95
CA ARG A 424 -12.43 -9.67 -3.65
C ARG A 424 -13.07 -9.67 -5.05
N ASN A 425 -14.17 -8.96 -5.24
CA ASN A 425 -14.82 -8.92 -6.55
C ASN A 425 -13.97 -8.16 -7.56
N VAL A 426 -13.33 -7.05 -7.16
CA VAL A 426 -12.34 -6.37 -8.01
C VAL A 426 -11.22 -7.32 -8.42
N ASN A 427 -10.70 -8.12 -7.49
CA ASN A 427 -9.68 -9.11 -7.81
C ASN A 427 -10.17 -10.15 -8.84
N LEU A 428 -11.39 -10.67 -8.67
CA LEU A 428 -11.99 -11.65 -9.57
C LEU A 428 -12.26 -11.08 -10.96
N GLU A 429 -12.67 -9.81 -11.07
CA GLU A 429 -12.90 -9.15 -12.36
C GLU A 429 -11.58 -8.94 -13.15
N PHE A 430 -10.49 -8.59 -12.46
CA PHE A 430 -9.18 -8.52 -13.11
C PHE A 430 -8.67 -9.90 -13.55
N GLN A 431 -8.91 -10.92 -12.74
CA GLN A 431 -8.56 -12.29 -13.10
C GLN A 431 -9.39 -12.77 -14.30
N SER A 432 -10.70 -12.47 -14.35
CA SER A 432 -11.58 -12.95 -15.42
C SER A 432 -11.17 -12.49 -16.82
N THR A 433 -10.47 -11.36 -16.92
CA THR A 433 -9.92 -10.81 -18.18
C THR A 433 -8.47 -11.24 -18.45
N GLY A 434 -7.85 -11.98 -17.53
CA GLY A 434 -6.44 -12.36 -17.59
C GLY A 434 -5.49 -11.16 -17.62
N ASP A 435 -5.85 -10.07 -16.91
CA ASP A 435 -5.20 -8.76 -17.04
C ASP A 435 -3.66 -8.81 -16.84
N GLN A 436 -3.18 -9.67 -15.94
CA GLN A 436 -1.74 -9.80 -15.66
C GLN A 436 -0.98 -10.48 -16.81
N ALA A 437 -1.66 -11.34 -17.58
CA ALA A 437 -1.06 -12.10 -18.69
C ALA A 437 -0.98 -11.31 -20.02
N ARG A 438 -1.65 -10.17 -20.13
CA ARG A 438 -1.76 -9.37 -21.37
C ARG A 438 -0.44 -8.76 -21.87
N GLY A 439 0.65 -8.85 -21.09
CA GLY A 439 2.01 -8.50 -21.53
C GLY A 439 2.24 -7.02 -21.83
N GLY A 440 3.34 -6.70 -22.53
CA GLY A 440 3.65 -5.35 -23.04
C GLY A 440 4.36 -4.40 -22.07
N ASN A 441 4.43 -4.72 -20.78
CA ASN A 441 4.98 -3.79 -19.77
C ASN A 441 6.46 -3.47 -19.93
N ILE A 442 7.28 -4.42 -20.40
CA ILE A 442 8.70 -4.15 -20.68
C ILE A 442 8.85 -3.07 -21.76
N ALA A 443 8.08 -3.15 -22.85
CA ALA A 443 8.08 -2.17 -23.93
C ALA A 443 7.53 -0.81 -23.47
N ARG A 444 6.47 -0.79 -22.64
CA ARG A 444 5.93 0.45 -22.06
C ARG A 444 6.97 1.15 -21.19
N LEU A 445 7.61 0.42 -20.29
CA LEU A 445 8.69 0.95 -19.45
C LEU A 445 9.86 1.47 -20.28
N ALA A 446 10.25 0.78 -21.35
CA ALA A 446 11.33 1.20 -22.25
C ALA A 446 10.99 2.51 -22.97
N SER A 447 9.75 2.65 -23.44
CA SER A 447 9.23 3.88 -24.06
C SER A 447 9.24 5.06 -23.07
N LEU A 448 8.79 4.84 -21.83
CA LEU A 448 8.82 5.85 -20.77
C LEU A 448 10.25 6.28 -20.43
N LEU A 449 11.17 5.32 -20.28
CA LEU A 449 12.59 5.58 -20.03
C LEU A 449 13.22 6.41 -21.15
N ASN A 450 12.96 6.04 -22.41
CA ASN A 450 13.43 6.77 -23.60
C ASN A 450 12.81 8.17 -23.73
N SER A 451 11.64 8.40 -23.12
CA SER A 451 11.00 9.71 -23.02
C SER A 451 11.54 10.58 -21.87
N GLY A 452 12.54 10.08 -21.12
CA GLY A 452 13.21 10.81 -20.04
C GLY A 452 12.60 10.59 -18.65
N VAL A 453 11.61 9.70 -18.51
CA VAL A 453 11.07 9.32 -17.19
C VAL A 453 12.12 8.50 -16.44
N ARG A 454 12.34 8.81 -15.15
CA ARG A 454 13.19 8.00 -14.27
C ARG A 454 12.44 6.73 -13.87
N ILE A 455 12.96 5.56 -14.23
CA ILE A 455 12.38 4.26 -13.89
C ILE A 455 13.20 3.62 -12.76
N ALA A 456 12.55 3.33 -11.64
CA ALA A 456 13.19 2.72 -10.48
C ALA A 456 12.44 1.46 -10.04
N LEU A 457 13.17 0.34 -10.02
CA LEU A 457 12.71 -0.97 -9.58
C LEU A 457 13.29 -1.23 -8.18
N ILE A 458 12.44 -1.34 -7.16
CA ILE A 458 12.85 -1.42 -5.74
C ILE A 458 12.31 -2.72 -5.16
N TYR A 459 13.18 -3.64 -4.72
CA TYR A 459 12.75 -4.97 -4.30
C TYR A 459 13.35 -5.34 -2.95
N GLY A 460 12.49 -5.67 -1.99
CA GLY A 460 12.88 -6.35 -0.75
C GLY A 460 13.31 -7.77 -1.04
N ASP A 461 14.46 -8.19 -0.49
CA ASP A 461 15.09 -9.45 -0.86
C ASP A 461 14.55 -10.71 -0.15
N ARG A 462 13.58 -10.55 0.76
CA ARG A 462 12.84 -11.64 1.40
C ARG A 462 11.46 -11.88 0.78
N ASP A 463 11.01 -11.01 -0.12
CA ASP A 463 9.73 -11.18 -0.80
C ASP A 463 9.77 -12.37 -1.77
N TYR A 464 8.75 -13.22 -1.74
CA TYR A 464 8.59 -14.33 -2.69
C TYR A 464 7.67 -13.94 -3.86
N ILE A 465 6.50 -13.35 -3.56
CA ILE A 465 5.42 -13.16 -4.55
C ILE A 465 5.81 -12.23 -5.68
N CYS A 466 6.64 -11.22 -5.43
CA CYS A 466 7.26 -10.41 -6.48
C CYS A 466 8.76 -10.29 -6.17
N ASN A 467 9.44 -11.44 -6.11
CA ASN A 467 10.83 -11.53 -5.65
C ASN A 467 11.84 -10.72 -6.47
N TRP A 468 12.93 -10.34 -5.80
CA TRP A 468 13.98 -9.48 -6.37
C TRP A 468 14.75 -10.10 -7.53
N LEU A 469 14.84 -11.44 -7.65
CA LEU A 469 15.49 -12.07 -8.81
C LEU A 469 14.68 -11.82 -10.09
N GLY A 470 13.35 -11.98 -10.00
CA GLY A 470 12.45 -11.59 -11.08
C GLY A 470 12.50 -10.09 -11.37
N GLY A 471 12.54 -9.26 -10.33
CA GLY A 471 12.70 -7.80 -10.48
C GLY A 471 14.01 -7.39 -11.17
N GLU A 472 15.12 -8.05 -10.86
CA GLU A 472 16.41 -7.85 -11.53
C GLU A 472 16.29 -8.22 -13.01
N ALA A 473 15.67 -9.36 -13.32
CA ALA A 473 15.45 -9.78 -14.69
C ALA A 473 14.59 -8.79 -15.48
N VAL A 474 13.55 -8.23 -14.87
CA VAL A 474 12.74 -7.14 -15.46
C VAL A 474 13.62 -5.93 -15.78
N SER A 475 14.52 -5.54 -14.88
CA SER A 475 15.43 -4.41 -15.13
C SER A 475 16.36 -4.63 -16.32
N GLN A 476 16.83 -5.87 -16.51
CA GLN A 476 17.70 -6.25 -17.63
C GLN A 476 16.93 -6.31 -18.95
N SER A 477 15.73 -6.92 -18.95
CA SER A 477 14.83 -6.94 -20.11
C SER A 477 14.46 -5.54 -20.55
N LEU A 478 14.13 -4.65 -19.60
CA LEU A 478 13.87 -3.24 -19.84
C LEU A 478 15.06 -2.52 -20.48
N ALA A 479 16.26 -2.69 -19.94
CA ALA A 479 17.46 -2.08 -20.50
C ALA A 479 17.73 -2.56 -21.95
N SER A 480 17.54 -3.85 -22.20
CA SER A 480 17.65 -4.45 -23.53
C SER A 480 16.63 -3.85 -24.51
N GLU A 481 15.36 -3.75 -24.09
CA GLU A 481 14.26 -3.22 -24.89
C GLU A 481 14.41 -1.72 -25.18
N ALA A 482 14.90 -0.94 -24.21
CA ALA A 482 15.18 0.48 -24.39
C ALA A 482 16.30 0.73 -25.43
N GLY A 483 17.22 -0.23 -25.60
CA GLY A 483 18.30 -0.16 -26.57
C GLY A 483 19.33 0.95 -26.29
N GLY A 484 20.07 1.34 -27.33
CA GLY A 484 21.06 2.43 -27.24
C GLY A 484 22.11 2.19 -26.15
N GLU A 485 22.38 3.23 -25.35
CA GLU A 485 23.33 3.14 -24.24
C GLU A 485 22.79 2.27 -23.09
N TYR A 486 21.47 2.15 -22.91
CA TYR A 486 20.89 1.36 -21.82
C TYR A 486 21.20 -0.12 -21.96
N SER A 487 21.10 -0.69 -23.17
CA SER A 487 21.36 -2.12 -23.41
C SER A 487 22.82 -2.54 -23.25
N ILE A 488 23.73 -1.57 -23.10
CA ILE A 488 25.16 -1.79 -22.90
C ILE A 488 25.54 -1.41 -21.47
N ARG A 489 25.27 -0.16 -21.08
CA ARG A 489 25.82 0.43 -19.86
C ARG A 489 25.07 0.05 -18.59
N PHE A 490 23.79 -0.29 -18.67
CA PHE A 490 23.06 -0.79 -17.50
C PHE A 490 23.47 -2.23 -17.12
N PRO A 491 23.60 -3.18 -18.07
CA PRO A 491 24.22 -4.49 -17.81
C PRO A 491 25.67 -4.40 -17.31
N ASP A 492 26.45 -3.45 -17.80
CA ASP A 492 27.86 -3.23 -17.39
C ASP A 492 28.01 -2.50 -16.05
N ALA A 493 26.97 -1.81 -15.56
CA ALA A 493 27.01 -1.12 -14.28
C ALA A 493 27.09 -2.12 -13.11
N GLY A 494 28.00 -1.86 -12.18
CA GLY A 494 28.16 -2.68 -10.98
C GLY A 494 27.17 -2.31 -9.89
N TYR A 495 26.92 -3.25 -8.97
CA TYR A 495 26.14 -3.05 -7.75
C TYR A 495 26.91 -2.23 -6.72
N ALA A 496 26.50 -0.98 -6.54
CA ALA A 496 27.02 -0.08 -5.52
C ALA A 496 26.19 -0.19 -4.23
N PRO A 497 26.77 0.05 -3.04
CA PRO A 497 26.03 0.04 -1.79
C PRO A 497 25.02 1.19 -1.73
N ILE A 498 23.82 0.94 -1.21
CA ILE A 498 22.87 2.00 -0.84
C ILE A 498 23.27 2.50 0.54
N ILE A 499 24.04 3.59 0.58
CA ILE A 499 24.50 4.20 1.83
C ILE A 499 23.35 5.02 2.40
N VAL A 500 22.81 4.60 3.53
CA VAL A 500 21.59 5.14 4.11
C VAL A 500 21.89 6.27 5.08
N ASN A 501 22.94 6.08 5.90
CA ASN A 501 23.51 7.07 6.83
C ASN A 501 25.01 6.78 7.03
N ASP A 502 25.66 7.45 7.99
CA ASP A 502 27.10 7.30 8.28
C ASP A 502 27.50 5.87 8.73
N SER A 503 26.54 5.04 9.12
CA SER A 503 26.80 3.73 9.74
C SER A 503 26.14 2.54 9.04
N TYR A 504 25.19 2.78 8.13
CA TYR A 504 24.32 1.73 7.60
C TYR A 504 24.27 1.68 6.08
N ILE A 505 24.35 0.47 5.54
CA ILE A 505 24.13 0.14 4.13
C ILE A 505 22.86 -0.71 4.08
N GLY A 506 21.80 -0.17 3.48
CA GLY A 506 20.48 -0.82 3.48
C GLY A 506 20.24 -1.77 2.29
N GLY A 507 21.21 -1.91 1.39
CA GLY A 507 21.02 -2.63 0.15
C GLY A 507 22.11 -2.37 -0.87
N VAL A 508 21.86 -2.80 -2.10
CA VAL A 508 22.68 -2.48 -3.27
C VAL A 508 21.82 -1.97 -4.42
N VAL A 509 22.41 -1.12 -5.25
CA VAL A 509 21.79 -0.55 -6.44
C VAL A 509 22.69 -0.69 -7.66
N ARG A 510 22.06 -1.06 -8.77
CA ARG A 510 22.60 -0.91 -10.12
C ARG A 510 21.87 0.25 -10.79
N GLN A 511 22.60 1.26 -11.25
CA GLN A 511 22.01 2.44 -11.87
C GLN A 511 22.84 2.87 -13.08
N PHE A 512 22.16 3.16 -14.18
CA PHE A 512 22.71 3.87 -15.33
C PHE A 512 21.68 4.90 -15.79
N GLY A 513 22.09 6.17 -15.80
CA GLY A 513 21.21 7.29 -16.12
C GLY A 513 19.89 7.27 -15.35
N ASN A 514 18.78 7.22 -16.10
CA ASN A 514 17.43 7.23 -15.54
C ASN A 514 16.88 5.85 -15.16
N LEU A 515 17.64 4.76 -15.35
CA LEU A 515 17.23 3.41 -14.98
C LEU A 515 17.98 2.93 -13.74
N SER A 516 17.24 2.39 -12.77
CA SER A 516 17.82 1.78 -11.56
C SER A 516 17.09 0.52 -11.11
N PHE A 517 17.87 -0.40 -10.54
CA PHE A 517 17.38 -1.58 -9.82
C PHE A 517 18.03 -1.63 -8.43
N SER A 518 17.21 -1.65 -7.38
CA SER A 518 17.62 -1.69 -5.99
C SER A 518 17.18 -3.00 -5.33
N ARG A 519 18.12 -3.73 -4.75
CA ARG A 519 17.87 -4.83 -3.83
C ARG A 519 18.02 -4.29 -2.40
N VAL A 520 16.91 -4.26 -1.66
CA VAL A 520 16.86 -3.79 -0.28
C VAL A 520 16.96 -5.00 0.66
N TYR A 521 17.96 -4.97 1.53
CA TYR A 521 18.26 -6.10 2.42
C TYR A 521 17.24 -6.20 3.55
N GLN A 522 16.99 -7.42 4.01
CA GLN A 522 16.12 -7.71 5.14
C GLN A 522 14.72 -7.07 5.01
N ALA A 523 14.20 -6.99 3.78
CA ALA A 523 12.87 -6.47 3.50
C ALA A 523 12.00 -7.50 2.79
N GLY A 524 10.76 -7.68 3.27
CA GLY A 524 9.71 -8.40 2.54
C GLY A 524 9.02 -7.50 1.50
N HIS A 525 7.78 -7.84 1.19
CA HIS A 525 7.00 -7.25 0.11
C HIS A 525 6.76 -5.74 0.27
N ALA A 526 6.34 -5.32 1.48
CA ALA A 526 6.09 -3.93 1.81
C ALA A 526 7.39 -3.23 2.26
N VAL A 527 8.33 -3.00 1.34
CA VAL A 527 9.70 -2.51 1.65
C VAL A 527 9.73 -1.33 2.64
N PRO A 528 8.88 -0.29 2.51
CA PRO A 528 8.89 0.82 3.47
C PRO A 528 8.51 0.44 4.91
N ALA A 529 7.77 -0.65 5.11
CA ALA A 529 7.46 -1.14 6.45
C ALA A 529 8.69 -1.84 7.07
N TYR A 530 9.41 -2.64 6.28
CA TYR A 530 10.57 -3.41 6.77
C TYR A 530 11.84 -2.57 6.96
N GLN A 531 12.11 -1.66 6.03
CA GLN A 531 13.34 -0.86 5.99
C GLN A 531 12.98 0.63 5.75
N PRO A 532 12.32 1.29 6.71
CA PRO A 532 11.72 2.61 6.51
C PRO A 532 12.73 3.69 6.11
N GLU A 533 13.88 3.74 6.77
CA GLU A 533 14.94 4.70 6.44
C GLU A 533 15.52 4.45 5.04
N THR A 534 15.91 3.21 4.74
CA THR A 534 16.43 2.82 3.42
C THR A 534 15.44 3.14 2.31
N ALA A 535 14.17 2.76 2.50
CA ALA A 535 13.10 2.99 1.54
C ALA A 535 12.90 4.49 1.27
N PHE A 536 12.92 5.32 2.33
CA PHE A 536 12.84 6.76 2.19
C PHE A 536 14.04 7.34 1.43
N GLN A 537 15.28 6.95 1.75
CA GLN A 537 16.46 7.46 1.05
C GLN A 537 16.42 7.09 -0.44
N VAL A 538 16.06 5.85 -0.78
CA VAL A 538 15.90 5.40 -2.17
C VAL A 538 14.82 6.23 -2.87
N PHE A 539 13.62 6.35 -2.28
CA PHE A 539 12.52 7.16 -2.80
C PHE A 539 12.95 8.61 -3.07
N ALA A 540 13.53 9.27 -2.08
CA ALA A 540 13.94 10.66 -2.16
C ALA A 540 14.97 10.88 -3.27
N ARG A 541 15.97 9.98 -3.38
CA ARG A 541 17.00 10.06 -4.42
C ARG A 541 16.44 9.87 -5.83
N ILE A 542 15.43 9.02 -6.00
CA ILE A 542 14.73 8.84 -7.28
C ILE A 542 14.01 10.12 -7.70
N ILE A 543 13.21 10.72 -6.82
CA ILE A 543 12.44 11.92 -7.18
C ILE A 543 13.36 13.13 -7.41
N LEU A 544 14.47 13.23 -6.67
CA LEU A 544 15.49 14.26 -6.83
C LEU A 544 16.40 14.04 -8.06
N GLY A 545 16.48 12.82 -8.58
CA GLY A 545 17.37 12.48 -9.70
C GLY A 545 18.85 12.43 -9.32
N THR A 546 19.15 12.02 -8.08
CA THR A 546 20.52 11.90 -7.56
C THR A 546 21.01 10.44 -7.62
N SER A 547 22.28 10.21 -7.28
CA SER A 547 22.83 8.86 -7.10
C SER A 547 22.02 8.11 -6.04
N ILE A 548 21.42 6.96 -6.37
CA ILE A 548 20.68 6.16 -5.37
C ILE A 548 21.65 5.57 -4.32
N SER A 549 22.91 5.33 -4.72
CA SER A 549 23.94 4.82 -3.81
C SER A 549 24.32 5.84 -2.74
N THR A 550 24.53 7.11 -3.13
CA THR A 550 25.19 8.10 -2.25
C THR A 550 24.36 9.35 -1.96
N GLY A 551 23.32 9.64 -2.76
CA GLY A 551 22.58 10.90 -2.69
C GLY A 551 23.32 12.11 -3.26
N MET A 552 24.47 11.93 -3.92
CA MET A 552 25.17 13.01 -4.63
C MET A 552 24.50 13.35 -5.97
N ASP A 553 24.65 14.60 -6.41
CA ASP A 553 24.27 15.03 -7.76
C ASP A 553 24.99 14.21 -8.82
N ILE A 554 24.27 13.87 -9.89
CA ILE A 554 24.78 13.08 -11.02
C ILE A 554 24.45 13.75 -12.35
N ASP A 555 25.29 13.49 -13.35
CA ASP A 555 24.90 13.70 -14.75
C ASP A 555 24.24 12.42 -15.27
N ALA A 556 22.91 12.42 -15.36
CA ALA A 556 22.14 11.27 -15.82
C ALA A 556 22.52 10.81 -17.25
N ALA A 557 23.13 11.65 -18.09
CA ALA A 557 23.58 11.23 -19.41
C ALA A 557 24.80 10.29 -19.35
N THR A 558 25.61 10.38 -18.30
CA THR A 558 26.90 9.70 -18.21
C THR A 558 27.10 8.86 -16.97
N TYR A 559 26.27 9.01 -15.94
CA TYR A 559 26.44 8.33 -14.66
C TYR A 559 26.10 6.84 -14.72
N ASN A 560 27.00 6.02 -14.17
CA ASN A 560 26.80 4.61 -13.87
C ASN A 560 27.33 4.27 -12.46
N THR A 561 26.68 3.32 -11.79
CA THR A 561 27.22 2.74 -10.55
C THR A 561 28.42 1.85 -10.83
N THR A 562 29.30 1.74 -9.82
CA THR A 562 30.47 0.87 -9.85
C THR A 562 30.43 -0.06 -8.63
N GLY A 563 30.88 -1.29 -8.80
CA GLY A 563 30.79 -2.34 -7.79
C GLY A 563 30.80 -3.73 -8.43
N ASP A 564 30.37 -4.73 -7.69
CA ASP A 564 30.34 -6.12 -8.19
C ASP A 564 29.29 -6.30 -9.29
N ALA A 565 29.56 -7.20 -10.23
CA ALA A 565 28.62 -7.48 -11.32
C ALA A 565 27.31 -8.11 -10.81
N ASN A 566 27.34 -8.85 -9.70
CA ASN A 566 26.19 -9.58 -9.17
C ASN A 566 25.91 -9.18 -7.72
N ALA A 567 24.64 -9.07 -7.35
CA ALA A 567 24.21 -8.84 -5.97
C ALA A 567 24.30 -10.15 -5.15
N THR A 568 25.50 -10.48 -4.64
CA THR A 568 25.80 -11.78 -4.01
C THR A 568 25.62 -11.82 -2.49
N HIS A 569 25.27 -10.69 -1.88
CA HIS A 569 25.13 -10.57 -0.43
C HIS A 569 24.09 -11.57 0.13
N THR A 570 24.40 -12.12 1.30
CA THR A 570 23.63 -13.17 1.99
C THR A 570 23.61 -12.87 3.49
N GLU A 571 22.47 -13.17 4.12
CA GLU A 571 22.25 -13.03 5.56
C GLU A 571 21.44 -14.19 6.08
N ASP A 572 21.40 -14.32 7.40
CA ASP A 572 20.48 -15.21 8.08
C ASP A 572 19.05 -14.64 8.03
N LEU A 573 18.06 -15.53 7.92
CA LEU A 573 16.67 -15.13 8.12
C LEU A 573 16.48 -14.66 9.57
N PRO A 574 15.72 -13.59 9.80
CA PRO A 574 15.32 -13.23 11.15
C PRO A 574 14.47 -14.36 11.77
N LYS A 575 14.39 -14.34 13.10
CA LYS A 575 13.54 -15.28 13.82
C LYS A 575 12.09 -15.11 13.33
N GLN A 576 11.48 -16.23 12.95
CA GLN A 576 10.07 -16.25 12.57
C GLN A 576 9.21 -15.75 13.74
N LEU A 577 8.37 -14.76 13.45
CA LEU A 577 7.41 -14.20 14.40
C LEU A 577 6.20 -15.12 14.55
N ASN A 578 5.53 -15.05 15.70
CA ASN A 578 4.25 -15.73 15.89
C ASN A 578 3.14 -14.97 15.15
N PRO A 579 2.16 -15.66 14.54
CA PRO A 579 1.01 -15.02 13.93
C PRO A 579 0.25 -14.10 14.91
N THR A 580 -0.32 -13.03 14.37
CA THR A 580 -1.25 -12.13 15.08
C THR A 580 -2.54 -12.10 14.30
N CYS A 581 -3.61 -12.68 14.86
CA CYS A 581 -4.89 -12.81 14.17
C CYS A 581 -5.68 -11.49 14.24
N TYR A 582 -5.55 -10.66 13.21
CA TYR A 582 -6.38 -9.47 13.03
C TYR A 582 -7.70 -9.88 12.41
N VAL A 583 -8.79 -9.74 13.16
CA VAL A 583 -10.12 -10.23 12.79
C VAL A 583 -10.59 -9.68 11.44
N ARG A 584 -10.29 -8.41 11.14
CA ARG A 584 -10.66 -7.76 9.86
C ARG A 584 -9.81 -8.18 8.66
N ASN A 585 -8.76 -8.97 8.88
CA ASN A 585 -7.91 -9.60 7.88
C ASN A 585 -7.74 -11.08 8.23
N PHE A 586 -8.86 -11.78 8.45
CA PHE A 586 -8.84 -13.12 9.02
C PHE A 586 -8.09 -14.10 8.11
N GLN A 587 -8.35 -14.07 6.79
CA GLN A 587 -7.71 -15.00 5.85
C GLN A 587 -6.19 -14.76 5.73
N GLY A 588 -5.76 -13.51 5.87
CA GLY A 588 -4.35 -13.12 5.73
C GLY A 588 -3.51 -13.26 7.00
N SER A 589 -4.13 -13.23 8.20
CA SER A 589 -3.39 -13.07 9.46
C SER A 589 -3.71 -14.08 10.56
N CYS A 590 -4.76 -14.90 10.40
CA CYS A 590 -5.17 -15.90 11.38
C CYS A 590 -4.70 -17.29 10.97
N ASP A 591 -4.08 -18.02 11.91
CA ASP A 591 -3.60 -19.38 11.69
C ASP A 591 -4.66 -20.44 12.05
N SER A 592 -4.30 -21.73 11.91
CA SER A 592 -5.20 -22.83 12.25
C SER A 592 -5.61 -22.84 13.73
N GLY A 593 -4.78 -22.29 14.63
CA GLY A 593 -5.12 -22.17 16.04
C GLY A 593 -6.24 -21.15 16.26
N ALA A 594 -6.17 -20.01 15.58
CA ALA A 594 -7.26 -19.03 15.55
C ALA A 594 -8.55 -19.60 14.96
N GLU A 595 -8.47 -20.40 13.89
CA GLU A 595 -9.65 -21.11 13.36
C GLU A 595 -10.27 -22.10 14.38
N GLU A 596 -9.44 -22.80 15.15
CA GLU A 596 -9.91 -23.70 16.20
C GLU A 596 -10.62 -22.94 17.33
N LEU A 597 -10.10 -21.78 17.74
CA LEU A 597 -10.79 -20.90 18.70
C LEU A 597 -12.19 -20.51 18.19
N VAL A 598 -12.30 -20.14 16.92
CA VAL A 598 -13.59 -19.82 16.29
C VAL A 598 -14.53 -21.03 16.29
N LYS A 599 -14.05 -22.19 15.84
CA LYS A 599 -14.84 -23.43 15.76
C LYS A 599 -15.38 -23.88 17.12
N ASP A 600 -14.60 -23.66 18.17
CA ASP A 600 -14.94 -24.03 19.54
C ASP A 600 -15.76 -22.97 20.30
N ASP A 601 -16.06 -21.82 19.68
CA ASP A 601 -16.66 -20.64 20.33
C ASP A 601 -15.84 -20.18 21.57
N LYS A 602 -14.52 -20.10 21.37
CA LYS A 602 -13.52 -19.71 22.37
C LYS A 602 -12.73 -18.47 21.90
N GLY A 603 -11.94 -17.93 22.83
CA GLY A 603 -11.12 -16.75 22.60
C GLY A 603 -11.87 -15.45 22.88
N ILE A 604 -11.12 -14.35 22.86
CA ILE A 604 -11.64 -13.01 23.07
C ILE A 604 -11.03 -12.07 22.05
N VAL A 605 -11.86 -11.21 21.46
CA VAL A 605 -11.37 -10.14 20.60
C VAL A 605 -11.15 -8.88 21.42
N VAL A 606 -9.93 -8.37 21.39
CA VAL A 606 -9.56 -7.09 21.99
C VAL A 606 -8.95 -6.24 20.89
N ASN A 607 -9.49 -5.04 20.68
CA ASN A 607 -8.98 -4.10 19.67
C ASN A 607 -8.82 -4.71 18.26
N GLY A 608 -9.77 -5.57 17.86
CA GLY A 608 -9.76 -6.22 16.56
C GLY A 608 -8.77 -7.39 16.42
N ILE A 609 -8.09 -7.78 17.50
CA ILE A 609 -7.15 -8.92 17.53
C ILE A 609 -7.76 -10.06 18.37
N LEU A 610 -7.69 -11.30 17.85
CA LEU A 610 -8.16 -12.50 18.56
C LEU A 610 -7.07 -13.05 19.49
N TYR A 611 -7.42 -13.21 20.76
CA TYR A 611 -6.59 -13.79 21.81
C TYR A 611 -7.21 -15.06 22.38
N THR A 612 -6.39 -15.94 22.99
CA THR A 612 -6.90 -17.14 23.67
C THR A 612 -7.63 -16.80 24.97
N SER A 613 -7.13 -15.79 25.67
CA SER A 613 -7.67 -15.27 26.92
C SER A 613 -7.44 -13.75 27.01
N LYS A 614 -8.09 -13.09 27.97
CA LYS A 614 -7.93 -11.63 28.11
C LYS A 614 -6.50 -11.30 28.51
N GLU A 615 -5.92 -12.15 29.37
CA GLU A 615 -4.59 -12.04 29.96
C GLU A 615 -3.45 -12.00 28.94
N ASP A 616 -3.71 -12.45 27.70
CA ASP A 616 -2.75 -12.40 26.61
C ASP A 616 -2.66 -11.01 25.94
N TRP A 617 -3.58 -10.09 26.25
CA TRP A 617 -3.56 -8.73 25.71
C TRP A 617 -2.49 -7.88 26.43
N PRO A 618 -1.45 -7.39 25.72
CA PRO A 618 -0.28 -6.77 26.36
C PRO A 618 -0.61 -5.58 27.27
N LEU A 619 -1.56 -4.73 26.87
CA LEU A 619 -1.93 -3.52 27.62
C LEU A 619 -2.79 -3.81 28.86
N GLN A 620 -3.26 -5.06 29.06
CA GLN A 620 -3.96 -5.41 30.30
C GLN A 620 -3.02 -5.32 31.51
N ALA A 621 -1.76 -5.72 31.35
CA ALA A 621 -0.79 -5.77 32.44
C ALA A 621 -0.45 -4.38 33.02
N GLU A 622 -0.50 -3.33 32.19
CA GLU A 622 -0.15 -1.96 32.58
C GLU A 622 -1.22 -1.26 33.46
N THR A 623 -2.44 -1.78 33.51
CA THR A 623 -3.52 -1.18 34.32
C THR A 623 -3.39 -1.35 35.84
N THR A 624 -2.33 -2.03 36.32
CA THR A 624 -2.13 -2.36 37.74
C THR A 624 -1.01 -1.59 38.44
N GLU A 625 -0.20 -0.81 37.74
CA GLU A 625 0.85 0.01 38.34
C GLU A 625 0.60 1.50 38.11
N THR A 626 0.78 2.29 39.18
CA THR A 626 0.65 3.75 39.11
C THR A 626 1.78 4.29 38.21
N PRO A 627 1.51 5.17 37.24
CA PRO A 627 2.56 5.62 36.34
C PRO A 627 3.59 6.45 37.11
N THR A 628 4.78 5.90 37.31
CA THR A 628 5.98 6.71 37.56
C THR A 628 6.29 7.42 36.26
N THR A 629 6.19 8.75 36.28
CA THR A 629 6.68 9.65 35.24
C THR A 629 8.17 9.44 35.05
N SER A 630 8.55 8.51 34.17
CA SER A 630 9.83 8.58 33.48
C SER A 630 9.65 9.54 32.33
N THR A 631 10.05 10.79 32.53
CA THR A 631 10.47 11.63 31.42
C THR A 631 11.63 10.92 30.73
N SER A 632 11.33 10.17 29.67
CA SER A 632 12.34 9.91 28.66
C SER A 632 12.72 11.27 28.11
N ASP A 633 13.96 11.69 28.38
CA ASP A 633 14.56 12.74 27.59
C ASP A 633 14.37 12.35 26.11
N PRO A 634 13.86 13.24 25.26
CA PRO A 634 13.85 13.00 23.84
C PRO A 634 15.33 12.85 23.45
N SER A 635 15.72 11.61 23.18
CA SER A 635 16.91 11.28 22.41
C SER A 635 17.02 12.31 21.29
N SER A 636 18.13 13.03 21.29
CA SER A 636 18.53 14.10 20.36
C SER A 636 17.63 14.24 19.13
N THR A 637 17.01 15.41 18.99
CA THR A 637 16.37 15.91 17.76
C THR A 637 16.96 15.29 16.49
N SER A 638 16.36 14.21 15.98
CA SER A 638 16.63 13.80 14.61
C SER A 638 15.98 14.86 13.73
N ASP A 639 16.74 15.42 12.80
CA ASP A 639 16.15 16.33 11.82
C ASP A 639 15.08 15.54 11.05
N MET A 640 13.81 15.87 11.31
CA MET A 640 12.63 15.24 10.67
C MET A 640 12.48 15.67 9.21
N THR A 641 13.44 16.42 8.67
CA THR A 641 13.45 16.96 7.29
C THR A 641 14.77 16.63 6.58
N GLY A 642 14.81 16.83 5.27
CA GLY A 642 16.02 16.62 4.47
C GLY A 642 16.24 15.19 3.99
N VAL A 643 17.29 15.00 3.19
CA VAL A 643 17.68 13.75 2.55
C VAL A 643 19.17 13.55 2.82
N TYR A 644 19.60 12.32 3.12
CA TYR A 644 20.99 12.06 3.46
C TYR A 644 21.85 11.92 2.20
N THR A 645 22.94 12.68 2.16
CA THR A 645 23.99 12.57 1.15
C THR A 645 25.27 12.06 1.83
N ALA A 646 25.74 10.90 1.39
CA ALA A 646 26.93 10.25 1.92
C ALA A 646 28.19 11.08 1.66
N THR A 647 29.03 11.22 2.67
CA THR A 647 30.37 11.81 2.55
C THR A 647 31.46 10.75 2.48
N GLU A 648 31.18 9.55 2.99
CA GLU A 648 32.03 8.38 2.95
C GLU A 648 31.18 7.09 2.90
N THR A 649 31.82 5.96 2.57
CA THR A 649 31.18 4.65 2.63
C THR A 649 31.45 4.06 4.03
N PRO A 650 30.42 3.61 4.77
CA PRO A 650 30.61 2.96 6.06
C PRO A 650 31.53 1.73 5.96
N ASP A 651 32.36 1.51 6.99
CA ASP A 651 33.24 0.34 7.04
C ASP A 651 32.42 -0.96 6.99
N ALA A 652 32.74 -1.86 6.06
CA ALA A 652 32.02 -3.13 5.86
C ALA A 652 32.04 -4.05 7.11
N ALA A 653 32.94 -3.82 8.07
CA ALA A 653 33.00 -4.55 9.35
C ALA A 653 32.00 -4.03 10.40
N ALA A 654 31.33 -2.90 10.15
CA ALA A 654 30.34 -2.29 11.04
C ALA A 654 28.89 -2.71 10.72
N TRP A 655 28.73 -3.70 9.86
CA TRP A 655 27.47 -4.33 9.45
C TRP A 655 26.79 -5.08 10.61
N ASN A 656 26.32 -4.32 11.61
CA ASN A 656 25.33 -4.80 12.55
C ASN A 656 23.98 -4.35 11.99
N PRO A 657 23.15 -5.24 11.43
CA PRO A 657 21.75 -4.90 11.25
C PRO A 657 21.22 -4.40 12.60
N PRO A 658 20.42 -3.32 12.64
CA PRO A 658 19.69 -3.01 13.84
C PRO A 658 18.94 -4.29 14.22
N ASN A 659 19.10 -4.75 15.47
CA ASN A 659 18.27 -5.82 16.00
C ASN A 659 16.83 -5.49 15.61
N SER A 660 16.19 -6.34 14.81
CA SER A 660 14.79 -6.26 14.40
C SER A 660 13.82 -6.49 15.58
N GLY A 661 14.22 -6.04 16.77
CA GLY A 661 13.50 -6.11 18.03
C GLY A 661 13.25 -4.74 18.66
N LEU A 662 13.33 -3.64 17.89
CA LEU A 662 12.78 -2.36 18.31
C LEU A 662 11.56 -1.98 17.44
N VAL A 663 10.59 -2.88 17.39
CA VAL A 663 9.23 -2.39 17.66
C VAL A 663 9.33 -1.81 19.06
N VAL A 664 8.90 -0.56 19.25
CA VAL A 664 8.64 -0.04 20.59
C VAL A 664 7.48 -0.86 21.17
N ALA A 665 7.79 -2.08 21.59
CA ALA A 665 7.07 -2.73 22.66
C ALA A 665 7.56 -2.02 23.92
N ILE A 666 6.80 -1.02 24.37
CA ILE A 666 6.91 -0.60 25.77
C ILE A 666 6.45 -1.81 26.58
N ALA A 667 7.41 -2.63 26.97
CA ALA A 667 7.30 -3.61 28.04
C ALA A 667 8.60 -3.49 28.83
N GLY A 668 8.56 -2.64 29.86
CA GLY A 668 9.72 -2.36 30.71
C GLY A 668 10.24 -3.64 31.38
N ILE A 669 11.54 -3.89 31.27
CA ILE A 669 12.23 -4.89 32.11
C ILE A 669 13.32 -4.17 32.90
N LEU A 670 13.04 -4.04 34.21
CA LEU A 670 14.00 -3.65 35.23
C LEU A 670 15.14 -4.67 35.34
N VAL A 671 16.37 -4.17 35.32
CA VAL A 671 17.59 -4.89 35.68
C VAL A 671 17.61 -5.13 37.19
N LEU A 672 17.59 -6.39 37.61
CA LEU A 672 17.96 -6.83 38.96
C LEU A 672 19.13 -7.81 38.84
N GLN A 673 20.36 -7.28 38.95
CA GLN A 673 21.52 -8.07 39.34
C GLN A 673 21.82 -7.79 40.82
N VAL A 674 21.49 -8.76 41.68
CA VAL A 674 22.14 -8.95 42.97
C VAL A 674 22.32 -10.45 43.17
N VAL A 675 23.54 -10.96 43.06
CA VAL A 675 24.08 -11.98 43.99
C VAL A 675 25.61 -11.84 44.06
N ALA A 676 26.08 -11.65 45.30
CA ALA A 676 27.46 -11.69 45.84
C ALA A 676 28.38 -10.49 45.59
#